data_AF-A0A850HWI4-F1
#
_entry.id   AF-A0A850HWI4-F1
#
_cell.length_a   1.000
_cell.length_b   1.000
_cell.length_c   1.000
_cell.angle_alpha   90.00
_cell.angle_beta   90.00
_cell.angle_gamma   90.00
#
_symmetry.space_group_name_H-M   'P 1'
#
loop_
_entity.id
_entity.type
_entity.pdbx_description
1 polymer ?
#
loop_
_entity_poly.entity_id
_entity_poly.type
_entity_poly.pdbx_seq_one_letter_code
_entity_poly.pdbx_strand_id
1 'polypeptide(L)'
;MKKILLGLIAVIVIAVGGFFGFDLYAQRRVTREVEAAFEQVRATGAKASHGKIAFDVKSRTLTIADIATETGAQSPVSVKIASLTMTGLGQTEAARVSADKLEFSDVEIGVAGPSPTIASLTYKAPRITVKDYSAPAGLPQLPASSSIVELYRFAFAQLASINASSVTAPSLTGALTFSAAAHAGDGAGGTFDYSGLAIENMKDGKIASSKTDKVAFRINSQAAGKPVKMTGDLANIAATDIDVGAMAAMFDPAKANDDRDYRVQGHVSVGPYVITVTPDAVAATPGLNMRIEGVTVDDVRINPSRMQLPALLAMIPPPGSAPPSPAQARELLEKVAGLYSGAGIGNAEIRGLSVETPQGPLKLSSVRFNFEHGKIGELAVEGLDGRGPHGPIKVGRFALKSLDVANFMRLSAQFSAEKPSAEQALALFPLLEGIELKGVATPYKSTGKPVNIDVFSLDWGQFVGSIPSRLRLVAKLAAPVDASDPRQQPLIAAGIDRMVVDADLGAAWTEASRSFALEPVKFDMAGLVKASAKVSLGNVPREAFSANAAEAMGAAAQIEASAIELTVHDLGVIDLAVAQYARSQNVGRDAARSAILETIKAQGDAIGGSNPDATALITAISRFIETPGQTLVVKLTPRAKAPALQLMQLLKIDPQSALAQFRIEASTGL
;
A
#
# COMPACT_ATOMS: atom_id res chain seq x y z
N MET A 1 -47.53 -60.02 39.41
CA MET A 1 -47.30 -60.18 37.96
C MET A 1 -48.63 -60.05 37.21
N LYS A 2 -49.14 -58.81 37.17
CA LYS A 2 -50.53 -58.43 36.81
C LYS A 2 -50.55 -57.20 35.87
N LYS A 3 -49.45 -56.97 35.13
CA LYS A 3 -49.19 -55.71 34.41
C LYS A 3 -48.82 -55.92 32.93
N ILE A 4 -49.36 -57.00 32.33
CA ILE A 4 -49.19 -57.30 30.91
C ILE A 4 -50.55 -57.27 30.17
N LEU A 5 -51.67 -57.08 30.89
CA LEU A 5 -53.02 -57.07 30.31
C LEU A 5 -53.82 -55.78 30.53
N LEU A 6 -53.18 -54.73 31.03
CA LEU A 6 -53.71 -53.34 31.07
C LEU A 6 -52.93 -52.41 30.13
N GLY A 7 -51.98 -52.95 29.37
CA GLY A 7 -51.13 -52.24 28.41
C GLY A 7 -51.69 -52.14 26.99
N LEU A 8 -52.90 -52.65 26.72
CA LEU A 8 -53.46 -52.67 25.35
C LEU A 8 -54.75 -51.85 25.17
N ILE A 9 -55.34 -51.32 26.24
CA ILE A 9 -56.56 -50.48 26.19
C ILE A 9 -56.28 -49.03 26.68
N ALA A 10 -55.14 -48.78 27.35
CA ALA A 10 -54.63 -47.43 27.61
C ALA A 10 -53.97 -46.78 26.37
N VAL A 11 -53.61 -47.58 25.37
CA VAL A 11 -52.96 -47.13 24.11
C VAL A 11 -53.96 -46.48 23.14
N ILE A 12 -55.27 -46.68 23.32
CA ILE A 12 -56.30 -46.15 22.41
C ILE A 12 -57.01 -44.91 22.99
N VAL A 13 -56.98 -44.69 24.31
CA VAL A 13 -57.47 -43.44 24.95
C VAL A 13 -56.34 -42.39 25.07
N ILE A 14 -55.07 -42.80 25.08
CA ILE A 14 -53.90 -41.91 24.91
C ILE A 14 -53.69 -41.55 23.41
N ALA A 15 -54.35 -42.21 22.46
CA ALA A 15 -54.21 -41.88 21.03
C ALA A 15 -55.02 -40.65 20.57
N VAL A 16 -56.01 -40.18 21.35
CA VAL A 16 -56.75 -38.92 21.05
C VAL A 16 -56.47 -37.84 22.10
N GLY A 17 -56.16 -38.21 23.35
CA GLY A 17 -55.69 -37.26 24.38
C GLY A 17 -54.16 -37.06 24.42
N GLY A 18 -53.37 -37.96 23.83
CA GLY A 18 -51.90 -37.92 23.82
C GLY A 18 -51.29 -37.33 22.54
N PHE A 19 -52.07 -37.15 21.46
CA PHE A 19 -51.66 -36.27 20.36
C PHE A 19 -51.64 -34.81 20.87
N PHE A 20 -52.72 -34.37 21.54
CA PHE A 20 -52.76 -33.08 22.23
C PHE A 20 -51.92 -33.05 23.53
N GLY A 21 -51.82 -34.18 24.24
CA GLY A 21 -51.08 -34.27 25.51
C GLY A 21 -49.55 -34.30 25.34
N PHE A 22 -49.05 -34.92 24.26
CA PHE A 22 -47.64 -34.86 23.89
C PHE A 22 -47.27 -33.48 23.34
N ASP A 23 -48.14 -32.88 22.53
CA ASP A 23 -47.99 -31.48 22.12
C ASP A 23 -47.96 -30.55 23.33
N LEU A 24 -48.87 -30.71 24.30
CA LEU A 24 -48.88 -29.95 25.55
C LEU A 24 -47.67 -30.23 26.44
N TYR A 25 -47.18 -31.47 26.50
CA TYR A 25 -45.98 -31.84 27.27
C TYR A 25 -44.72 -31.26 26.63
N ALA A 26 -44.56 -31.41 25.31
CA ALA A 26 -43.46 -30.86 24.53
C ALA A 26 -43.46 -29.34 24.61
N GLN A 27 -44.62 -28.70 24.43
CA GLN A 27 -44.83 -27.27 24.65
C GLN A 27 -44.40 -26.83 26.05
N ARG A 28 -44.86 -27.51 27.13
CA ARG A 28 -44.47 -27.18 28.51
C ARG A 28 -42.99 -27.38 28.80
N ARG A 29 -42.35 -28.36 28.16
CA ARG A 29 -40.91 -28.59 28.29
C ARG A 29 -40.13 -27.49 27.60
N VAL A 30 -40.45 -27.21 26.34
CA VAL A 30 -39.80 -26.14 25.55
C VAL A 30 -40.01 -24.78 26.22
N THR A 31 -41.21 -24.49 26.72
CA THR A 31 -41.46 -23.27 27.49
C THR A 31 -40.56 -23.17 28.72
N ARG A 32 -40.34 -24.26 29.47
CA ARG A 32 -39.42 -24.26 30.62
C ARG A 32 -37.97 -24.03 30.22
N GLU A 33 -37.52 -24.65 29.14
CA GLU A 33 -36.14 -24.49 28.64
C GLU A 33 -35.90 -23.06 28.12
N VAL A 34 -36.87 -22.48 27.41
CA VAL A 34 -36.83 -21.07 26.99
C VAL A 34 -36.86 -20.13 28.20
N GLU A 35 -37.75 -20.35 29.16
CA GLU A 35 -37.82 -19.51 30.37
C GLU A 35 -36.49 -19.56 31.14
N ALA A 36 -35.89 -20.75 31.31
CA ALA A 36 -34.60 -20.91 31.96
C ALA A 36 -33.48 -20.14 31.23
N ALA A 37 -33.50 -20.09 29.90
CA ALA A 37 -32.55 -19.30 29.11
C ALA A 37 -32.73 -17.79 29.37
N PHE A 38 -33.97 -17.29 29.45
CA PHE A 38 -34.23 -15.89 29.80
C PHE A 38 -33.89 -15.57 31.26
N GLU A 39 -34.13 -16.49 32.18
CA GLU A 39 -33.68 -16.39 33.58
C GLU A 39 -32.16 -16.31 33.68
N GLN A 40 -31.44 -17.10 32.89
CA GLN A 40 -29.98 -17.04 32.83
C GLN A 40 -29.48 -15.67 32.34
N VAL A 41 -30.13 -15.08 31.34
CA VAL A 41 -29.81 -13.71 30.87
C VAL A 41 -30.13 -12.67 31.96
N ARG A 42 -31.27 -12.80 32.65
CA ARG A 42 -31.60 -11.91 33.78
C ARG A 42 -30.60 -12.02 34.92
N ALA A 43 -30.08 -13.22 35.17
CA ALA A 43 -29.07 -13.48 36.20
C ALA A 43 -27.74 -12.76 35.93
N THR A 44 -27.45 -12.34 34.68
CA THR A 44 -26.28 -11.51 34.37
C THR A 44 -26.52 -10.01 34.58
N GLY A 45 -27.68 -9.61 35.14
CA GLY A 45 -28.05 -8.21 35.36
C GLY A 45 -28.66 -7.50 34.15
N ALA A 46 -28.95 -8.23 33.07
CA ALA A 46 -29.67 -7.70 31.91
C ALA A 46 -31.19 -7.75 32.13
N LYS A 47 -31.95 -6.89 31.46
CA LYS A 47 -33.41 -7.06 31.34
C LYS A 47 -33.68 -8.00 30.16
N ALA A 48 -34.58 -8.96 30.33
CA ALA A 48 -34.97 -9.87 29.27
C ALA A 48 -36.42 -10.33 29.43
N SER A 49 -37.20 -10.24 28.35
CA SER A 49 -38.60 -10.65 28.27
C SER A 49 -38.92 -11.29 26.93
N HIS A 50 -39.95 -12.13 26.90
CA HIS A 50 -40.54 -12.66 25.67
C HIS A 50 -42.07 -12.68 25.76
N GLY A 51 -42.72 -12.68 24.61
CA GLY A 51 -44.13 -12.93 24.44
C GLY A 51 -44.46 -14.42 24.40
N LYS A 52 -45.44 -14.78 23.56
CA LYS A 52 -45.94 -16.15 23.43
C LYS A 52 -44.87 -17.09 22.88
N ILE A 53 -44.71 -18.24 23.55
CA ILE A 53 -43.92 -19.37 23.07
C ILE A 53 -44.88 -20.40 22.47
N ALA A 54 -44.62 -20.88 21.27
CA ALA A 54 -45.37 -21.94 20.59
C ALA A 54 -44.42 -23.02 20.06
N PHE A 55 -44.80 -24.27 20.15
CA PHE A 55 -44.04 -25.41 19.65
C PHE A 55 -44.97 -26.37 18.88
N ASP A 56 -44.68 -26.58 17.60
CA ASP A 56 -45.33 -27.58 16.76
C ASP A 56 -44.47 -28.84 16.69
N VAL A 57 -44.96 -29.93 17.25
CA VAL A 57 -44.21 -31.19 17.36
C VAL A 57 -43.96 -31.84 15.99
N LYS A 58 -44.93 -31.76 15.06
CA LYS A 58 -44.84 -32.43 13.75
C LYS A 58 -43.72 -31.87 12.90
N SER A 59 -43.61 -30.55 12.85
CA SER A 59 -42.58 -29.82 12.11
C SER A 59 -41.34 -29.52 12.95
N ARG A 60 -41.38 -29.84 14.25
CA ARG A 60 -40.34 -29.49 15.24
C ARG A 60 -40.04 -28.00 15.21
N THR A 61 -41.09 -27.19 15.15
CA THR A 61 -41.00 -25.74 14.99
C THR A 61 -41.23 -25.03 16.31
N LEU A 62 -40.26 -24.24 16.76
CA LEU A 62 -40.39 -23.32 17.89
C LEU A 62 -40.60 -21.91 17.37
N THR A 63 -41.61 -21.22 17.90
CA THR A 63 -41.83 -19.80 17.68
C THR A 63 -41.84 -19.07 19.02
N ILE A 64 -41.07 -17.98 19.11
CA ILE A 64 -41.04 -17.08 20.27
C ILE A 64 -41.38 -15.68 19.76
N ALA A 65 -42.45 -15.09 20.29
CA ALA A 65 -42.86 -13.72 19.97
C ALA A 65 -42.22 -12.69 20.91
N ASP A 66 -42.14 -11.45 20.47
CA ASP A 66 -41.86 -10.25 21.28
C ASP A 66 -40.64 -10.39 22.21
N ILE A 67 -39.52 -10.85 21.67
CA ILE A 67 -38.27 -10.93 22.43
C ILE A 67 -37.73 -9.52 22.61
N ALA A 68 -37.44 -9.14 23.85
CA ALA A 68 -36.75 -7.89 24.17
C ALA A 68 -35.67 -8.14 25.22
N THR A 69 -34.45 -7.67 24.95
CA THR A 69 -33.34 -7.70 25.90
C THR A 69 -32.66 -6.33 25.98
N GLU A 70 -32.14 -6.00 27.16
CA GLU A 70 -31.38 -4.77 27.41
C GLU A 70 -30.22 -5.09 28.36
N THR A 71 -28.98 -4.81 27.96
CA THR A 71 -27.81 -5.06 28.81
C THR A 71 -27.74 -4.04 29.96
N GLY A 72 -27.32 -4.48 31.14
CA GLY A 72 -27.07 -3.61 32.30
C GLY A 72 -25.73 -2.86 32.25
N ALA A 73 -25.13 -2.70 31.07
CA ALA A 73 -23.80 -2.10 30.91
C ALA A 73 -23.85 -0.56 30.90
N GLN A 74 -22.68 0.07 31.07
CA GLN A 74 -22.52 1.53 31.08
C GLN A 74 -22.99 2.20 29.76
N SER A 75 -22.95 1.45 28.64
CA SER A 75 -23.65 1.76 27.38
C SER A 75 -24.68 0.67 27.09
N PRO A 76 -25.98 0.90 27.37
CA PRO A 76 -27.01 -0.11 27.18
C PRO A 76 -27.13 -0.52 25.71
N VAL A 77 -27.14 -1.82 25.47
CA VAL A 77 -27.47 -2.44 24.19
C VAL A 77 -28.86 -3.05 24.33
N SER A 78 -29.79 -2.57 23.50
CA SER A 78 -31.16 -3.07 23.42
C SER A 78 -31.32 -3.92 22.16
N VAL A 79 -31.98 -5.06 22.29
CA VAL A 79 -32.35 -5.93 21.16
C VAL A 79 -33.84 -6.21 21.26
N LYS A 80 -34.57 -6.01 20.17
CA LYS A 80 -35.97 -6.40 20.03
C LYS A 80 -36.12 -7.27 18.80
N ILE A 81 -36.93 -8.32 18.90
CA ILE A 81 -37.24 -9.24 17.80
C ILE A 81 -38.73 -9.54 17.89
N ALA A 82 -39.49 -9.17 16.85
CA ALA A 82 -40.93 -9.41 16.86
C ALA A 82 -41.26 -10.91 16.86
N SER A 83 -40.50 -11.71 16.10
CA SER A 83 -40.64 -13.16 16.10
C SER A 83 -39.33 -13.87 15.78
N LEU A 84 -39.02 -14.91 16.55
CA LEU A 84 -38.02 -15.93 16.23
C LEU A 84 -38.74 -17.23 15.91
N THR A 85 -38.51 -17.79 14.73
CA THR A 85 -39.00 -19.12 14.32
C THR A 85 -37.83 -20.05 14.02
N MET A 86 -37.78 -21.21 14.65
CA MET A 86 -36.78 -22.26 14.43
C MET A 86 -37.51 -23.52 13.96
N THR A 87 -37.25 -23.97 12.74
CA THR A 87 -37.88 -25.15 12.11
C THR A 87 -36.91 -26.33 12.08
N GLY A 88 -37.39 -27.55 12.28
CA GLY A 88 -36.54 -28.74 12.24
C GLY A 88 -35.62 -28.88 13.46
N LEU A 89 -36.02 -28.38 14.63
CA LEU A 89 -35.18 -28.35 15.83
C LEU A 89 -34.69 -29.75 16.23
N GLY A 90 -33.38 -29.93 16.33
CA GLY A 90 -32.76 -31.19 16.75
C GLY A 90 -31.51 -31.04 17.61
N GLN A 91 -31.18 -32.12 18.30
CA GLN A 91 -29.87 -32.33 18.91
C GLN A 91 -29.11 -33.30 18.00
N THR A 92 -28.13 -32.79 17.25
CA THR A 92 -27.25 -33.62 16.40
C THR A 92 -26.25 -34.39 17.25
N GLU A 93 -25.75 -33.79 18.33
CA GLU A 93 -24.88 -34.37 19.35
C GLU A 93 -25.32 -33.86 20.74
N ALA A 94 -25.03 -34.60 21.83
CA ALA A 94 -25.49 -34.25 23.18
C ALA A 94 -25.07 -32.84 23.68
N ALA A 95 -24.13 -32.19 22.98
CA ALA A 95 -23.61 -30.86 23.30
C ALA A 95 -24.00 -29.75 22.30
N ARG A 96 -24.80 -30.03 21.25
CA ARG A 96 -25.15 -29.04 20.21
C ARG A 96 -26.65 -28.96 19.95
N VAL A 97 -27.13 -27.75 19.69
CA VAL A 97 -28.48 -27.48 19.19
C VAL A 97 -28.40 -27.20 17.71
N SER A 98 -29.36 -27.72 16.94
CA SER A 98 -29.44 -27.56 15.49
C SER A 98 -30.87 -27.25 15.04
N ALA A 99 -31.00 -26.59 13.89
CA ALA A 99 -32.27 -26.40 13.20
C ALA A 99 -32.04 -26.20 11.70
N ASP A 100 -32.90 -26.79 10.89
CA ASP A 100 -32.86 -26.70 9.42
C ASP A 100 -33.01 -25.25 8.95
N LYS A 101 -33.83 -24.47 9.65
CA LYS A 101 -34.05 -23.05 9.36
C LYS A 101 -34.32 -22.24 10.62
N LEU A 102 -33.62 -21.12 10.79
CA LEU A 102 -33.97 -20.06 11.74
C LEU A 102 -34.42 -18.84 10.96
N GLU A 103 -35.45 -18.16 11.46
CA GLU A 103 -35.96 -16.93 10.90
C GLU A 103 -36.22 -15.93 12.02
N PHE A 104 -35.58 -14.78 11.93
CA PHE A 104 -35.82 -13.64 12.78
C PHE A 104 -36.62 -12.61 11.98
N SER A 105 -37.74 -12.15 12.53
CA SER A 105 -38.60 -11.12 11.94
C SER A 105 -38.51 -9.83 12.76
N ASP A 106 -38.37 -8.70 12.06
CA ASP A 106 -38.28 -7.35 12.61
C ASP A 106 -37.31 -7.24 13.79
N VAL A 107 -36.03 -7.47 13.50
CA VAL A 107 -34.94 -7.29 14.47
C VAL A 107 -34.59 -5.81 14.55
N GLU A 108 -34.61 -5.25 15.76
CA GLU A 108 -34.14 -3.90 16.07
C GLU A 108 -33.02 -3.99 17.12
N ILE A 109 -31.86 -3.44 16.82
CA ILE A 109 -30.72 -3.35 17.75
C ILE A 109 -30.42 -1.88 17.97
N GLY A 110 -30.51 -1.41 19.21
CA GLY A 110 -30.22 -0.04 19.60
C GLY A 110 -29.05 0.04 20.58
N VAL A 111 -28.07 0.87 20.31
CA VAL A 111 -26.92 1.15 21.19
C VAL A 111 -26.91 2.62 21.55
N ALA A 112 -26.97 2.92 22.84
CA ALA A 112 -26.84 4.28 23.36
C ALA A 112 -25.37 4.61 23.66
N GLY A 113 -24.89 5.74 23.16
CA GLY A 113 -23.53 6.22 23.41
C GLY A 113 -22.41 5.21 23.08
N PRO A 114 -22.36 4.61 21.87
CA PRO A 114 -21.30 3.64 21.52
C PRO A 114 -19.90 4.27 21.48
N SER A 115 -19.81 5.61 21.36
CA SER A 115 -18.56 6.36 21.44
C SER A 115 -18.83 7.79 21.96
N PRO A 116 -17.81 8.55 22.37
CA PRO A 116 -17.98 9.94 22.77
C PRO A 116 -18.64 10.82 21.70
N THR A 117 -18.49 10.49 20.40
CA THR A 117 -18.99 11.27 19.26
C THR A 117 -20.35 10.79 18.72
N ILE A 118 -20.84 9.62 19.13
CA ILE A 118 -22.10 9.04 18.65
C ILE A 118 -23.07 8.96 19.83
N ALA A 119 -24.20 9.66 19.74
CA ALA A 119 -25.21 9.67 20.79
C ALA A 119 -26.07 8.40 20.76
N SER A 120 -26.47 7.96 19.56
CA SER A 120 -27.18 6.68 19.38
C SER A 120 -26.90 6.06 18.03
N LEU A 121 -27.00 4.73 17.99
CA LEU A 121 -26.92 3.91 16.78
C LEU A 121 -28.05 2.88 16.83
N THR A 122 -28.84 2.77 15.76
CA THR A 122 -29.93 1.79 15.66
C THR A 122 -29.84 1.04 14.35
N TYR A 123 -30.00 -0.28 14.38
CA TYR A 123 -30.09 -1.13 13.21
C TYR A 123 -31.45 -1.84 13.18
N LYS A 124 -32.04 -1.94 11.99
CA LYS A 124 -33.30 -2.64 11.73
C LYS A 124 -33.11 -3.64 10.60
N ALA A 125 -33.42 -4.91 10.85
CA ALA A 125 -33.46 -5.96 9.85
C ALA A 125 -34.87 -6.56 9.82
N PRO A 126 -35.67 -6.30 8.77
CA PRO A 126 -37.02 -6.87 8.65
C PRO A 126 -37.02 -8.40 8.68
N ARG A 127 -35.96 -9.02 8.13
CA ARG A 127 -35.82 -10.48 8.12
C ARG A 127 -34.36 -10.89 8.11
N ILE A 128 -34.02 -11.84 8.97
CA ILE A 128 -32.77 -12.60 8.93
C ILE A 128 -33.12 -14.07 8.84
N THR A 129 -32.56 -14.79 7.87
CA THR A 129 -32.75 -16.23 7.72
C THR A 129 -31.41 -16.95 7.84
N VAL A 130 -31.38 -18.03 8.60
CA VAL A 130 -30.22 -18.93 8.73
C VAL A 130 -30.65 -20.34 8.33
N LYS A 131 -29.84 -21.03 7.54
CA LYS A 131 -30.08 -22.42 7.11
C LYS A 131 -29.05 -23.36 7.72
N ASP A 132 -29.50 -24.58 8.02
CA ASP A 132 -28.68 -25.68 8.57
C ASP A 132 -27.84 -25.23 9.78
N TYR A 133 -28.48 -24.50 10.69
CA TYR A 133 -27.83 -23.93 11.86
C TYR A 133 -27.42 -25.03 12.83
N SER A 134 -26.22 -24.91 13.38
CA SER A 134 -25.79 -25.68 14.54
C SER A 134 -24.84 -24.87 15.40
N ALA A 135 -25.06 -24.86 16.72
CA ALA A 135 -24.21 -24.20 17.70
C ALA A 135 -24.13 -25.02 19.00
N PRO A 136 -23.16 -24.73 19.89
CA PRO A 136 -23.14 -25.32 21.24
C PRO A 136 -24.46 -25.11 21.98
N ALA A 137 -24.90 -26.10 22.75
CA ALA A 137 -26.17 -26.06 23.47
C ALA A 137 -26.17 -25.10 24.68
N GLY A 138 -24.98 -24.78 25.22
CA GLY A 138 -24.83 -23.84 26.34
C GLY A 138 -24.82 -22.39 25.84
N LEU A 139 -25.53 -21.50 26.54
CA LEU A 139 -25.39 -20.07 26.34
C LEU A 139 -23.97 -19.64 26.75
N PRO A 140 -23.19 -19.02 25.85
CA PRO A 140 -21.86 -18.53 26.19
C PRO A 140 -21.99 -17.44 27.25
N GLN A 141 -21.20 -17.54 28.31
CA GLN A 141 -21.18 -16.53 29.35
C GLN A 141 -20.41 -15.32 28.83
N LEU A 142 -21.06 -14.15 28.81
CA LEU A 142 -20.39 -12.89 28.47
C LEU A 142 -19.20 -12.67 29.42
N PRO A 143 -18.04 -12.22 28.91
CA PRO A 143 -16.91 -11.89 29.77
C PRO A 143 -17.32 -10.79 30.76
N ALA A 144 -16.93 -10.94 32.02
CA ALA A 144 -17.18 -9.94 33.07
C ALA A 144 -16.41 -8.62 32.86
N SER A 145 -15.44 -8.63 31.94
CA SER A 145 -14.57 -7.50 31.60
C SER A 145 -15.27 -6.52 30.65
N SER A 146 -15.11 -5.22 30.89
CA SER A 146 -15.48 -4.16 29.95
C SER A 146 -14.41 -3.93 28.87
N SER A 147 -13.34 -4.74 28.83
CA SER A 147 -12.29 -4.63 27.82
C SER A 147 -12.83 -4.95 26.44
N ILE A 148 -12.64 -4.01 25.50
CA ILE A 148 -13.02 -4.17 24.10
C ILE A 148 -12.29 -5.36 23.44
N VAL A 149 -11.06 -5.65 23.86
CA VAL A 149 -10.26 -6.79 23.37
C VAL A 149 -10.91 -8.12 23.74
N GLU A 150 -11.36 -8.28 24.99
CA GLU A 150 -12.05 -9.48 25.45
C GLU A 150 -13.40 -9.66 24.74
N LEU A 151 -14.09 -8.56 24.46
CA LEU A 151 -15.34 -8.60 23.68
C LEU A 151 -15.11 -9.06 22.24
N TYR A 152 -14.08 -8.58 21.55
CA TYR A 152 -13.74 -9.06 20.21
C TYR A 152 -13.32 -10.54 20.22
N ARG A 153 -12.47 -10.93 21.18
CA ARG A 153 -12.03 -12.33 21.34
C ARG A 153 -13.23 -13.26 21.56
N PHE A 154 -14.15 -12.87 22.45
CA PHE A 154 -15.39 -13.59 22.71
C PHE A 154 -16.27 -13.68 21.45
N ALA A 155 -16.46 -12.56 20.72
CA ALA A 155 -17.28 -12.52 19.52
C ALA A 155 -16.73 -13.44 18.42
N PHE A 156 -15.42 -13.43 18.16
CA PHE A 156 -14.80 -14.32 17.19
C PHE A 156 -14.88 -15.79 17.60
N ALA A 157 -14.64 -16.11 18.88
CA ALA A 157 -14.80 -17.47 19.40
C ALA A 157 -16.25 -17.96 19.24
N GLN A 158 -17.23 -17.09 19.51
CA GLN A 158 -18.64 -17.43 19.35
C GLN A 158 -18.99 -17.67 17.88
N LEU A 159 -18.57 -16.78 16.99
CA LEU A 159 -18.80 -16.94 15.55
C LEU A 159 -18.15 -18.21 15.02
N ALA A 160 -16.96 -18.56 15.52
CA ALA A 160 -16.26 -19.78 15.12
C ALA A 160 -16.94 -21.07 15.59
N SER A 161 -17.78 -21.00 16.63
CA SER A 161 -18.54 -22.15 17.13
C SER A 161 -19.83 -22.44 16.36
N ILE A 162 -20.28 -21.48 15.53
CA ILE A 162 -21.52 -21.55 14.75
C ILE A 162 -21.25 -22.17 13.39
N ASN A 163 -22.07 -23.16 13.03
CA ASN A 163 -22.13 -23.73 11.69
C ASN A 163 -23.47 -23.34 11.05
N ALA A 164 -23.44 -22.97 9.77
CA ALA A 164 -24.62 -22.65 8.97
C ALA A 164 -24.27 -22.79 7.48
N SER A 165 -25.19 -23.29 6.66
CA SER A 165 -24.99 -23.33 5.21
C SER A 165 -25.17 -21.95 4.58
N SER A 166 -26.10 -21.14 5.09
CA SER A 166 -26.35 -19.78 4.62
C SER A 166 -26.96 -18.89 5.70
N VAL A 167 -26.56 -17.62 5.75
CA VAL A 167 -27.18 -16.54 6.54
C VAL A 167 -27.52 -15.40 5.59
N THR A 168 -28.78 -15.01 5.49
CA THR A 168 -29.23 -13.95 4.59
C THR A 168 -30.02 -12.88 5.32
N ALA A 169 -29.73 -11.61 5.03
CA ALA A 169 -30.55 -10.46 5.41
C ALA A 169 -30.83 -9.61 4.15
N PRO A 170 -32.03 -9.68 3.57
CA PRO A 170 -32.34 -8.98 2.31
C PRO A 170 -32.15 -7.46 2.38
N SER A 171 -32.46 -6.88 3.55
CA SER A 171 -32.30 -5.46 3.82
C SER A 171 -31.94 -5.24 5.29
N LEU A 172 -31.02 -4.32 5.55
CA LEU A 172 -30.68 -3.84 6.89
C LEU A 172 -30.55 -2.31 6.81
N THR A 173 -31.26 -1.59 7.68
CA THR A 173 -31.17 -0.12 7.76
C THR A 173 -30.59 0.29 9.11
N GLY A 174 -29.52 1.07 9.07
CA GLY A 174 -28.89 1.72 10.21
C GLY A 174 -29.27 3.20 10.27
N ALA A 175 -29.43 3.74 11.48
CA ALA A 175 -29.53 5.17 11.74
C ALA A 175 -28.57 5.55 12.86
N LEU A 176 -27.80 6.62 12.69
CA LEU A 176 -26.95 7.19 13.73
C LEU A 176 -27.32 8.64 14.01
N THR A 177 -27.09 9.05 15.25
CA THR A 177 -27.14 10.45 15.67
C THR A 177 -25.81 10.83 16.30
N PHE A 178 -25.28 11.99 15.93
CA PHE A 178 -24.04 12.49 16.52
C PHE A 178 -24.31 13.11 17.89
N SER A 179 -23.34 12.99 18.79
CA SER A 179 -23.35 13.73 20.06
C SER A 179 -22.84 15.16 19.83
N ALA A 180 -23.04 16.04 20.81
CA ALA A 180 -22.47 17.38 20.79
C ALA A 180 -20.93 17.39 20.68
N ALA A 181 -20.26 16.36 21.21
CA ALA A 181 -18.80 16.24 21.17
C ALA A 181 -18.26 15.93 19.76
N ALA A 182 -19.10 15.52 18.81
CA ALA A 182 -18.70 15.36 17.41
C ALA A 182 -18.49 16.70 16.70
N HIS A 183 -18.95 17.81 17.28
CA HIS A 183 -18.95 19.14 16.66
C HIS A 183 -19.58 19.14 15.25
N ALA A 184 -20.53 18.23 15.01
CA ALA A 184 -21.16 18.01 13.71
C ALA A 184 -22.37 18.92 13.45
N GLY A 185 -22.74 19.79 14.40
CA GLY A 185 -23.92 20.65 14.35
C GLY A 185 -25.17 20.02 14.98
N ASP A 186 -26.16 20.86 15.28
CA ASP A 186 -27.40 20.42 15.92
C ASP A 186 -28.21 19.51 14.98
N GLY A 187 -28.68 18.38 15.51
CA GLY A 187 -29.47 17.41 14.75
C GLY A 187 -28.69 16.64 13.69
N ALA A 188 -27.35 16.70 13.71
CA ALA A 188 -26.52 15.97 12.78
C ALA A 188 -26.64 14.45 12.99
N GLY A 189 -26.67 13.72 11.88
CA GLY A 189 -26.85 12.27 11.90
C GLY A 189 -26.82 11.68 10.51
N GLY A 190 -27.16 10.40 10.41
CA GLY A 190 -27.18 9.74 9.12
C GLY A 190 -27.83 8.37 9.09
N THR A 191 -28.02 7.87 7.88
CA THR A 191 -28.60 6.54 7.60
C THR A 191 -27.64 5.70 6.78
N PHE A 192 -27.75 4.38 6.94
CA PHE A 192 -27.01 3.36 6.20
C PHE A 192 -27.98 2.28 5.74
N ASP A 193 -28.04 1.98 4.47
CA ASP A 193 -28.92 0.97 3.90
C ASP A 193 -28.07 -0.11 3.23
N TYR A 194 -28.16 -1.32 3.75
CA TYR A 194 -27.52 -2.51 3.20
C TYR A 194 -28.58 -3.35 2.50
N SER A 195 -28.24 -3.93 1.35
CA SER A 195 -29.11 -4.85 0.62
C SER A 195 -28.35 -6.10 0.19
N GLY A 196 -29.07 -7.23 0.18
CA GLY A 196 -28.54 -8.50 -0.30
C GLY A 196 -27.37 -9.04 0.52
N LEU A 197 -27.40 -8.93 1.86
CA LEU A 197 -26.40 -9.56 2.71
C LEU A 197 -26.58 -11.09 2.64
N ALA A 198 -25.53 -11.81 2.25
CA ALA A 198 -25.49 -13.26 2.23
C ALA A 198 -24.13 -13.77 2.71
N ILE A 199 -24.12 -14.67 3.68
CA ILE A 199 -22.94 -15.38 4.16
C ILE A 199 -23.17 -16.86 3.88
N GLU A 200 -22.23 -17.52 3.20
CA GLU A 200 -22.38 -18.89 2.73
C GLU A 200 -21.28 -19.79 3.30
N ASN A 201 -21.68 -21.00 3.70
CA ASN A 201 -20.84 -22.07 4.24
C ASN A 201 -19.96 -21.61 5.41
N MET A 202 -20.61 -21.39 6.55
CA MET A 202 -19.97 -21.17 7.85
C MET A 202 -19.73 -22.52 8.51
N LYS A 203 -18.47 -22.90 8.72
CA LYS A 203 -18.12 -24.17 9.34
C LYS A 203 -16.76 -24.09 10.04
N ASP A 204 -16.72 -24.54 11.29
CA ASP A 204 -15.49 -24.74 12.07
C ASP A 204 -14.56 -23.50 12.07
N GLY A 205 -15.13 -22.31 12.28
CA GLY A 205 -14.36 -21.05 12.27
C GLY A 205 -14.08 -20.46 10.89
N LYS A 206 -14.52 -21.09 9.81
CA LYS A 206 -14.29 -20.63 8.44
C LYS A 206 -15.57 -20.26 7.73
N ILE A 207 -15.50 -19.26 6.86
CA ILE A 207 -16.60 -18.80 6.03
C ILE A 207 -16.14 -18.83 4.58
N ALA A 208 -16.82 -19.58 3.72
CA ALA A 208 -16.42 -19.69 2.32
C ALA A 208 -16.64 -18.37 1.58
N SER A 209 -17.78 -17.71 1.78
CA SER A 209 -18.01 -16.38 1.21
C SER A 209 -18.98 -15.51 2.00
N SER A 210 -18.79 -14.20 1.94
CA SER A 210 -19.72 -13.17 2.38
C SER A 210 -19.93 -12.18 1.25
N LYS A 211 -21.17 -11.79 0.99
CA LYS A 211 -21.57 -10.86 -0.08
C LYS A 211 -22.53 -9.81 0.44
N THR A 212 -22.44 -8.61 -0.12
CA THR A 212 -23.42 -7.53 0.07
C THR A 212 -23.57 -6.82 -1.27
N ASP A 213 -24.79 -6.81 -1.81
CA ASP A 213 -25.07 -6.27 -3.15
C ASP A 213 -24.86 -4.76 -3.19
N LYS A 214 -25.33 -4.05 -2.17
CA LYS A 214 -25.22 -2.59 -2.08
C LYS A 214 -25.19 -2.10 -0.64
N VAL A 215 -24.38 -1.07 -0.39
CA VAL A 215 -24.41 -0.24 0.81
C VAL A 215 -24.57 1.21 0.37
N ALA A 216 -25.65 1.87 0.81
CA ALA A 216 -25.85 3.29 0.63
C ALA A 216 -25.78 3.99 1.98
N PHE A 217 -25.20 5.19 2.02
CA PHE A 217 -25.24 6.01 3.23
C PHE A 217 -25.57 7.46 2.93
N ARG A 218 -26.17 8.11 3.91
CA ARG A 218 -26.42 9.55 3.90
C ARG A 218 -26.07 10.14 5.25
N ILE A 219 -25.14 11.06 5.27
CA ILE A 219 -24.78 11.83 6.46
C ILE A 219 -25.18 13.29 6.23
N ASN A 220 -25.88 13.87 7.21
CA ASN A 220 -26.15 15.30 7.27
C ASN A 220 -25.40 15.86 8.48
N SER A 221 -24.57 16.88 8.25
CA SER A 221 -23.81 17.58 9.28
C SER A 221 -23.80 19.08 8.99
N GLN A 222 -23.13 19.85 9.84
CA GLN A 222 -22.87 21.27 9.65
C GLN A 222 -21.36 21.52 9.68
N ALA A 223 -20.89 22.39 8.79
CA ALA A 223 -19.54 22.91 8.79
C ALA A 223 -19.61 24.45 8.82
N ALA A 224 -18.95 25.07 9.79
CA ALA A 224 -19.02 26.53 10.02
C ALA A 224 -20.46 27.08 10.07
N GLY A 225 -21.38 26.33 10.71
CA GLY A 225 -22.80 26.69 10.83
C GLY A 225 -23.64 26.50 9.57
N LYS A 226 -23.08 25.96 8.48
CA LYS A 226 -23.80 25.70 7.22
C LYS A 226 -24.05 24.20 7.03
N PRO A 227 -25.24 23.78 6.54
CA PRO A 227 -25.52 22.38 6.25
C PRO A 227 -24.57 21.80 5.19
N VAL A 228 -24.09 20.58 5.44
CA VAL A 228 -23.32 19.78 4.51
C VAL A 228 -23.99 18.41 4.40
N LYS A 229 -24.25 17.99 3.16
CA LYS A 229 -24.81 16.67 2.87
C LYS A 229 -23.75 15.81 2.20
N MET A 230 -23.53 14.63 2.77
CA MET A 230 -22.69 13.59 2.19
C MET A 230 -23.56 12.37 1.86
N THR A 231 -23.40 11.84 0.65
CA THR A 231 -24.00 10.57 0.25
C THR A 231 -22.91 9.68 -0.33
N GLY A 232 -23.07 8.37 -0.16
CA GLY A 232 -22.26 7.41 -0.87
C GLY A 232 -22.99 6.12 -1.18
N ASP A 233 -22.58 5.47 -2.25
CA ASP A 233 -23.13 4.22 -2.75
C ASP A 233 -21.96 3.29 -3.09
N LEU A 234 -21.90 2.14 -2.42
CA LEU A 234 -20.95 1.05 -2.65
C LEU A 234 -21.74 -0.14 -3.21
N ALA A 235 -21.21 -0.80 -4.24
CA ALA A 235 -21.83 -1.97 -4.85
C ALA A 235 -20.91 -3.19 -4.81
N ASN A 236 -21.50 -4.39 -4.89
CA ASN A 236 -20.82 -5.67 -5.09
C ASN A 236 -19.65 -5.90 -4.13
N ILE A 237 -19.92 -5.90 -2.83
CA ILE A 237 -18.93 -6.26 -1.81
C ILE A 237 -18.91 -7.78 -1.70
N ALA A 238 -17.74 -8.41 -1.85
CA ALA A 238 -17.57 -9.83 -1.68
C ALA A 238 -16.26 -10.15 -0.96
N ALA A 239 -16.30 -11.11 -0.06
CA ALA A 239 -15.15 -11.65 0.66
C ALA A 239 -15.19 -13.18 0.60
N THR A 240 -14.08 -13.85 0.34
CA THR A 240 -13.97 -15.32 0.29
C THR A 240 -12.80 -15.85 1.09
N ASP A 241 -12.91 -17.10 1.57
CA ASP A 241 -11.94 -17.75 2.46
C ASP A 241 -11.66 -16.92 3.73
N ILE A 242 -12.70 -16.63 4.51
CA ILE A 242 -12.56 -15.91 5.79
C ILE A 242 -12.27 -16.93 6.88
N ASP A 243 -11.19 -16.73 7.64
CA ASP A 243 -10.83 -17.57 8.78
C ASP A 243 -10.95 -16.78 10.08
N VAL A 244 -12.11 -16.93 10.73
CA VAL A 244 -12.44 -16.27 12.00
C VAL A 244 -11.60 -16.83 13.14
N GLY A 245 -11.23 -18.11 13.07
CA GLY A 245 -10.34 -18.74 14.04
C GLY A 245 -8.93 -18.15 13.99
N ALA A 246 -8.41 -17.91 12.78
CA ALA A 246 -7.17 -17.18 12.56
C ALA A 246 -7.27 -15.74 13.09
N MET A 247 -8.36 -15.01 12.78
CA MET A 247 -8.56 -13.66 13.32
C MET A 247 -8.58 -13.62 14.84
N ALA A 248 -9.17 -14.63 15.50
CA ALA A 248 -9.17 -14.70 16.97
C ALA A 248 -7.76 -14.83 17.57
N ALA A 249 -6.80 -15.41 16.83
CA ALA A 249 -5.44 -15.66 17.33
C ALA A 249 -4.68 -14.36 17.67
N MET A 250 -4.97 -13.23 17.02
CA MET A 250 -4.33 -11.94 17.36
C MET A 250 -4.76 -11.39 18.73
N PHE A 251 -5.89 -11.88 19.26
CA PHE A 251 -6.41 -11.47 20.56
C PHE A 251 -6.16 -12.51 21.65
N ASP A 252 -5.55 -13.65 21.32
CA ASP A 252 -5.25 -14.72 22.27
C ASP A 252 -3.86 -14.52 22.91
N PRO A 253 -3.77 -14.20 24.22
CA PRO A 253 -2.49 -14.04 24.90
C PRO A 253 -1.62 -15.31 24.85
N ALA A 254 -2.23 -16.51 24.75
CA ALA A 254 -1.49 -17.76 24.62
C ALA A 254 -0.74 -17.88 23.28
N LYS A 255 -1.12 -17.06 22.29
CA LYS A 255 -0.51 -17.01 20.96
C LYS A 255 0.53 -15.90 20.80
N ALA A 256 0.87 -15.18 21.88
CA ALA A 256 1.84 -14.08 21.84
C ALA A 256 3.25 -14.48 21.39
N ASN A 257 3.59 -15.77 21.43
CA ASN A 257 4.88 -16.32 20.95
C ASN A 257 4.75 -17.14 19.65
N ASP A 258 3.59 -17.12 18.99
CA ASP A 258 3.34 -17.85 17.74
C ASP A 258 3.76 -17.02 16.52
N ASP A 259 4.95 -17.30 15.98
CA ASP A 259 5.54 -16.58 14.83
C ASP A 259 5.12 -17.16 13.47
N ARG A 260 4.01 -17.91 13.42
CA ARG A 260 3.43 -18.39 12.15
C ARG A 260 2.54 -17.34 11.53
N ASP A 261 2.55 -17.28 10.20
CA ASP A 261 1.60 -16.48 9.44
C ASP A 261 0.29 -17.24 9.22
N TYR A 262 -0.81 -16.61 9.61
CA TYR A 262 -2.17 -17.10 9.41
C TYR A 262 -2.87 -16.29 8.34
N ARG A 263 -3.36 -16.95 7.29
CA ARG A 263 -4.26 -16.34 6.31
C ARG A 263 -5.63 -16.14 6.96
N VAL A 264 -6.06 -14.88 7.09
CA VAL A 264 -7.35 -14.51 7.70
C VAL A 264 -8.42 -14.23 6.64
N GLN A 265 -8.00 -13.83 5.45
CA GLN A 265 -8.89 -13.46 4.36
C GLN A 265 -8.23 -13.78 3.02
N GLY A 266 -8.91 -14.54 2.17
CA GLY A 266 -8.33 -14.97 0.91
C GLY A 266 -8.44 -13.98 -0.23
N HIS A 267 -9.65 -13.50 -0.51
CA HIS A 267 -9.90 -12.47 -1.51
C HIS A 267 -11.03 -11.56 -1.03
N VAL A 268 -10.88 -10.26 -1.23
CA VAL A 268 -11.92 -9.25 -1.04
C VAL A 268 -12.04 -8.46 -2.33
N SER A 269 -13.27 -8.23 -2.77
CA SER A 269 -13.58 -7.29 -3.84
C SER A 269 -14.69 -6.35 -3.42
N VAL A 270 -14.58 -5.11 -3.88
CA VAL A 270 -15.61 -4.09 -3.78
C VAL A 270 -15.77 -3.52 -5.18
N GLY A 271 -17.00 -3.46 -5.68
CA GLY A 271 -17.33 -2.84 -6.95
C GLY A 271 -17.32 -1.31 -6.87
N PRO A 272 -18.08 -0.64 -7.76
CA PRO A 272 -18.07 0.82 -7.80
C PRO A 272 -18.48 1.46 -6.48
N TYR A 273 -17.70 2.47 -6.07
CA TYR A 273 -17.97 3.33 -4.95
C TYR A 273 -18.06 4.78 -5.41
N VAL A 274 -19.19 5.44 -5.16
CA VAL A 274 -19.40 6.86 -5.44
C VAL A 274 -19.60 7.61 -4.13
N ILE A 275 -18.90 8.74 -3.96
CA ILE A 275 -19.12 9.69 -2.87
C ILE A 275 -19.49 11.04 -3.47
N THR A 276 -20.53 11.66 -2.93
CA THR A 276 -20.90 13.02 -3.25
C THR A 276 -21.02 13.84 -1.97
N VAL A 277 -20.28 14.94 -1.89
CA VAL A 277 -20.41 15.96 -0.86
C VAL A 277 -20.99 17.20 -1.51
N THR A 278 -22.23 17.53 -1.15
CA THR A 278 -22.91 18.74 -1.61
C THR A 278 -22.85 19.78 -0.49
N PRO A 279 -22.02 20.82 -0.63
CA PRO A 279 -22.11 22.00 0.23
C PRO A 279 -23.41 22.76 -0.09
N ASP A 280 -23.97 23.47 0.90
CA ASP A 280 -25.04 24.42 0.62
C ASP A 280 -24.55 25.54 -0.33
N ALA A 281 -25.43 26.09 -1.16
CA ALA A 281 -25.15 26.97 -2.31
C ALA A 281 -24.37 28.26 -1.98
N VAL A 282 -24.11 28.54 -0.69
CA VAL A 282 -23.46 29.74 -0.17
C VAL A 282 -22.15 29.42 0.58
N ALA A 283 -21.70 28.15 0.64
CA ALA A 283 -20.45 27.77 1.30
C ALA A 283 -19.24 27.81 0.32
N ALA A 284 -18.10 28.33 0.78
CA ALA A 284 -16.85 28.39 0.01
C ALA A 284 -16.11 27.04 -0.08
N THR A 285 -16.71 25.95 0.41
CA THR A 285 -16.14 24.60 0.33
C THR A 285 -16.47 24.02 -1.04
N PRO A 286 -15.48 23.61 -1.86
CA PRO A 286 -15.76 22.92 -3.11
C PRO A 286 -16.56 21.65 -2.84
N GLY A 287 -17.62 21.41 -3.62
CA GLY A 287 -18.28 20.11 -3.61
C GLY A 287 -17.31 19.02 -4.06
N LEU A 288 -17.48 17.82 -3.51
CA LEU A 288 -16.66 16.67 -3.88
C LEU A 288 -17.54 15.67 -4.62
N ASN A 289 -17.15 15.27 -5.81
CA ASN A 289 -17.69 14.09 -6.47
C ASN A 289 -16.52 13.16 -6.80
N MET A 290 -16.50 12.01 -6.13
CA MET A 290 -15.45 11.02 -6.25
C MET A 290 -16.07 9.68 -6.63
N ARG A 291 -15.43 8.98 -7.56
CA ARG A 291 -15.76 7.62 -7.96
C ARG A 291 -14.53 6.74 -7.91
N ILE A 292 -14.69 5.51 -7.44
CA ILE A 292 -13.73 4.42 -7.52
C ILE A 292 -14.45 3.27 -8.23
N GLU A 293 -13.88 2.69 -9.29
CA GLU A 293 -14.53 1.60 -10.04
C GLU A 293 -14.47 0.26 -9.30
N GLY A 294 -13.42 0.05 -8.50
CA GLY A 294 -13.38 -1.09 -7.60
C GLY A 294 -12.09 -1.19 -6.78
N VAL A 295 -12.14 -2.02 -5.76
CA VAL A 295 -11.02 -2.34 -4.87
C VAL A 295 -10.90 -3.86 -4.77
N THR A 296 -9.68 -4.39 -4.83
CA THR A 296 -9.41 -5.80 -4.55
C THR A 296 -8.27 -5.94 -3.56
N VAL A 297 -8.37 -6.91 -2.65
CA VAL A 297 -7.32 -7.26 -1.70
C VAL A 297 -7.22 -8.77 -1.64
N ASP A 298 -6.01 -9.28 -1.83
CA ASP A 298 -5.70 -10.71 -1.88
C ASP A 298 -4.76 -11.08 -0.74
N ASP A 299 -5.05 -12.25 -0.15
CA ASP A 299 -4.17 -12.96 0.75
C ASP A 299 -3.73 -12.12 1.96
N VAL A 300 -4.70 -11.72 2.77
CA VAL A 300 -4.43 -11.02 4.03
C VAL A 300 -3.98 -12.03 5.07
N ARG A 301 -2.80 -11.77 5.64
CA ARG A 301 -2.14 -12.61 6.63
C ARG A 301 -1.85 -11.81 7.89
N ILE A 302 -1.82 -12.52 9.01
CA ILE A 302 -1.40 -11.97 10.31
C ILE A 302 -0.40 -12.90 10.99
N ASN A 303 0.52 -12.32 11.74
CA ASN A 303 1.45 -13.03 12.60
C ASN A 303 1.14 -12.65 14.07
N PRO A 304 0.55 -13.55 14.87
CA PRO A 304 0.14 -13.24 16.24
C PRO A 304 1.27 -12.76 17.14
N SER A 305 2.49 -13.28 16.99
CA SER A 305 3.62 -12.85 17.82
C SER A 305 4.00 -11.38 17.64
N ARG A 306 3.72 -10.83 16.46
CA ARG A 306 4.00 -9.44 16.09
C ARG A 306 2.76 -8.55 16.18
N MET A 307 1.58 -9.12 15.96
CA MET A 307 0.28 -8.45 15.99
C MET A 307 -0.28 -8.35 17.44
N GLN A 308 0.50 -7.80 18.36
CA GLN A 308 0.15 -7.73 19.79
C GLN A 308 -0.69 -6.48 20.15
N LEU A 309 -1.87 -6.32 19.53
CA LEU A 309 -2.77 -5.18 19.78
C LEU A 309 -3.11 -4.95 21.27
N PRO A 310 -3.38 -5.99 22.10
CA PRO A 310 -3.69 -5.78 23.51
C PRO A 310 -2.55 -5.11 24.28
N ALA A 311 -1.30 -5.50 23.99
CA ALA A 311 -0.12 -4.92 24.60
C ALA A 311 0.06 -3.46 24.18
N LEU A 312 -0.23 -3.12 22.92
CA LEU A 312 -0.16 -1.75 22.43
C LEU A 312 -1.22 -0.86 23.09
N LEU A 313 -2.47 -1.32 23.17
CA LEU A 313 -3.56 -0.57 23.81
C LEU A 313 -3.27 -0.29 25.28
N ALA A 314 -2.65 -1.24 25.99
CA ALA A 314 -2.24 -1.06 27.39
C ALA A 314 -1.15 0.01 27.58
N MET A 315 -0.42 0.39 26.52
CA MET A 315 0.59 1.44 26.56
C MET A 315 0.05 2.84 26.25
N ILE A 316 -1.20 2.95 25.76
CA ILE A 316 -1.80 4.25 25.48
C ILE A 316 -2.09 4.93 26.82
N PRO A 317 -1.46 6.07 27.13
CA PRO A 317 -1.64 6.69 28.42
C PRO A 317 -3.02 7.37 28.49
N PRO A 318 -3.63 7.49 29.68
CA PRO A 318 -4.95 8.10 29.84
C PRO A 318 -5.00 9.55 29.34
N PRO A 319 -6.16 10.05 28.90
CA PRO A 319 -6.33 11.45 28.53
C PRO A 319 -5.84 12.40 29.64
N GLY A 320 -4.98 13.37 29.30
CA GLY A 320 -4.40 14.33 30.26
C GLY A 320 -3.08 13.87 30.89
N SER A 321 -2.57 12.68 30.55
CA SER A 321 -1.21 12.27 30.92
C SER A 321 -0.15 13.17 30.29
N ALA A 322 1.00 13.31 30.96
CA ALA A 322 2.17 13.92 30.35
C ALA A 322 2.57 13.19 29.05
N PRO A 323 3.14 13.88 28.04
CA PRO A 323 3.66 13.23 26.85
C PRO A 323 4.65 12.11 27.22
N PRO A 324 4.68 10.99 26.47
CA PRO A 324 5.61 9.91 26.74
C PRO A 324 7.05 10.43 26.70
N SER A 325 7.88 10.00 27.64
CA SER A 325 9.32 10.26 27.60
C SER A 325 9.93 9.73 26.29
N PRO A 326 11.09 10.24 25.84
CA PRO A 326 11.73 9.72 24.62
C PRO A 326 11.98 8.22 24.63
N ALA A 327 12.26 7.62 25.79
CA ALA A 327 12.41 6.16 25.92
C ALA A 327 11.08 5.42 25.72
N GLN A 328 10.00 5.93 26.31
CA GLN A 328 8.64 5.37 26.14
C GLN A 328 8.14 5.54 24.71
N ALA A 329 8.45 6.66 24.05
CA ALA A 329 8.11 6.89 22.64
C ALA A 329 8.83 5.89 21.72
N ARG A 330 10.11 5.58 21.98
CA ARG A 330 10.86 4.55 21.26
C ARG A 330 10.27 3.15 21.45
N GLU A 331 9.95 2.78 22.68
CA GLU A 331 9.31 1.49 22.95
C GLU A 331 7.95 1.37 22.24
N LEU A 332 7.15 2.44 22.27
CA LEU A 332 5.86 2.48 21.58
C LEU A 332 6.03 2.32 20.06
N LEU A 333 6.97 3.07 19.46
CA LEU A 333 7.25 2.98 18.02
C LEU A 333 7.80 1.61 17.61
N GLU A 334 8.60 0.95 18.45
CA GLU A 334 9.05 -0.42 18.20
C GLU A 334 7.87 -1.40 18.14
N LYS A 335 6.92 -1.29 19.08
CA LYS A 335 5.71 -2.15 19.05
C LYS A 335 4.80 -1.84 17.86
N VAL A 336 4.69 -0.56 17.47
CA VAL A 336 3.97 -0.17 16.24
C VAL A 336 4.65 -0.72 14.99
N ALA A 337 5.98 -0.66 14.90
CA ALA A 337 6.75 -1.29 13.83
C ALA A 337 6.55 -2.82 13.79
N GLY A 338 6.40 -3.44 14.96
CA GLY A 338 5.98 -4.84 15.12
C GLY A 338 4.64 -5.13 14.44
N LEU A 339 3.63 -4.28 14.61
CA LEU A 339 2.33 -4.45 13.94
C LEU A 339 2.45 -4.45 12.41
N TYR A 340 3.22 -3.52 11.85
CA TYR A 340 3.53 -3.50 10.41
C TYR A 340 4.24 -4.78 9.98
N SER A 341 5.17 -5.28 10.80
CA SER A 341 5.90 -6.53 10.54
C SER A 341 5.04 -7.79 10.69
N GLY A 342 3.88 -7.68 11.35
CA GLY A 342 2.94 -8.76 11.61
C GLY A 342 1.71 -8.77 10.70
N ALA A 343 1.57 -7.81 9.80
CA ALA A 343 0.54 -7.80 8.77
C ALA A 343 1.12 -8.18 7.40
N GLY A 344 0.37 -8.97 6.65
CA GLY A 344 0.67 -9.36 5.28
C GLY A 344 -0.51 -9.12 4.36
N ILE A 345 -0.24 -8.62 3.15
CA ILE A 345 -1.17 -8.43 2.04
C ILE A 345 -0.41 -8.85 0.79
N GLY A 346 -0.81 -9.97 0.18
CA GLY A 346 -0.18 -10.46 -1.04
C GLY A 346 -0.31 -9.46 -2.20
N ASN A 347 -1.50 -8.88 -2.38
CA ASN A 347 -1.76 -7.86 -3.38
C ASN A 347 -2.97 -7.00 -2.97
N ALA A 348 -2.91 -5.70 -3.24
CA ALA A 348 -4.02 -4.77 -3.12
C ALA A 348 -4.05 -3.86 -4.35
N GLU A 349 -5.24 -3.66 -4.92
CA GLU A 349 -5.46 -2.80 -6.07
C GLU A 349 -6.70 -1.92 -5.86
N ILE A 350 -6.55 -0.62 -6.09
CA ILE A 350 -7.67 0.34 -6.24
C ILE A 350 -7.71 0.71 -7.72
N ARG A 351 -8.86 0.59 -8.38
CA ARG A 351 -9.02 0.85 -9.82
C ARG A 351 -9.99 1.99 -10.11
N GLY A 352 -9.68 2.76 -11.15
CA GLY A 352 -10.58 3.75 -11.75
C GLY A 352 -11.02 4.82 -10.76
N LEU A 353 -10.06 5.51 -10.13
CA LEU A 353 -10.36 6.70 -9.33
C LEU A 353 -10.63 7.88 -10.27
N SER A 354 -11.74 8.59 -10.04
CA SER A 354 -12.09 9.83 -10.74
C SER A 354 -12.61 10.84 -9.73
N VAL A 355 -12.07 12.05 -9.77
CA VAL A 355 -12.49 13.17 -8.92
C VAL A 355 -12.84 14.35 -9.82
N GLU A 356 -14.05 14.89 -9.68
CA GLU A 356 -14.42 16.11 -10.38
C GLU A 356 -13.70 17.32 -9.77
N THR A 357 -13.03 18.11 -10.61
CA THR A 357 -12.35 19.35 -10.19
C THR A 357 -12.82 20.53 -11.06
N PRO A 358 -12.64 21.79 -10.62
CA PRO A 358 -13.00 22.96 -11.42
C PRO A 358 -12.32 23.01 -12.80
N GLN A 359 -11.16 22.37 -12.96
CA GLN A 359 -10.39 22.33 -14.21
C GLN A 359 -10.78 21.14 -15.14
N GLY A 360 -11.69 20.28 -14.69
CA GLY A 360 -12.07 19.01 -15.32
C GLY A 360 -11.79 17.80 -14.42
N PRO A 361 -12.21 16.60 -14.81
CA PRO A 361 -12.00 15.41 -14.00
C PRO A 361 -10.51 15.06 -13.89
N LEU A 362 -10.06 14.76 -12.67
CA LEU A 362 -8.79 14.11 -12.39
C LEU A 362 -9.02 12.60 -12.33
N LYS A 363 -8.36 11.84 -13.20
CA LYS A 363 -8.48 10.39 -13.30
C LYS A 363 -7.19 9.70 -12.92
N LEU A 364 -7.31 8.54 -12.30
CA LEU A 364 -6.22 7.64 -11.97
C LEU A 364 -6.67 6.20 -12.27
N SER A 365 -5.90 5.50 -13.08
CA SER A 365 -6.29 4.17 -13.58
C SER A 365 -6.19 3.10 -12.51
N SER A 366 -5.08 3.07 -11.76
CA SER A 366 -4.93 2.15 -10.63
C SER A 366 -3.90 2.63 -9.60
N VAL A 367 -4.04 2.12 -8.37
CA VAL A 367 -3.00 2.09 -7.35
C VAL A 367 -2.82 0.63 -6.95
N ARG A 368 -1.59 0.11 -7.01
CA ARG A 368 -1.26 -1.27 -6.65
C ARG A 368 -0.16 -1.30 -5.61
N PHE A 369 -0.28 -2.19 -4.64
CA PHE A 369 0.81 -2.50 -3.73
C PHE A 369 0.68 -3.91 -3.15
N ASN A 370 1.81 -4.47 -2.75
CA ASN A 370 1.87 -5.59 -1.82
C ASN A 370 2.42 -5.09 -0.48
N PHE A 371 2.19 -5.84 0.60
CA PHE A 371 2.74 -5.50 1.90
C PHE A 371 3.10 -6.76 2.66
N GLU A 372 4.38 -7.03 2.88
CA GLU A 372 4.81 -8.23 3.59
C GLU A 372 5.94 -7.90 4.56
N HIS A 373 5.86 -8.45 5.77
CA HIS A 373 6.90 -8.31 6.79
C HIS A 373 7.33 -6.85 7.04
N GLY A 374 6.37 -5.92 7.01
CA GLY A 374 6.64 -4.49 7.24
C GLY A 374 7.14 -3.72 6.02
N LYS A 375 7.18 -4.34 4.82
CA LYS A 375 7.69 -3.75 3.59
C LYS A 375 6.65 -3.74 2.48
N ILE A 376 6.61 -2.65 1.71
CA ILE A 376 5.94 -2.60 0.42
C ILE A 376 6.97 -2.97 -0.65
N GLY A 377 6.76 -4.08 -1.35
CA GLY A 377 7.68 -4.51 -2.42
C GLY A 377 7.67 -3.52 -3.59
N GLU A 378 6.48 -3.11 -4.02
CA GLU A 378 6.31 -2.00 -4.96
C GLU A 378 4.99 -1.27 -4.66
N LEU A 379 5.02 0.06 -4.57
CA LEU A 379 3.84 0.92 -4.63
C LEU A 379 3.78 1.53 -6.03
N ALA A 380 2.81 1.13 -6.84
CA ALA A 380 2.62 1.63 -8.19
C ALA A 380 1.33 2.45 -8.31
N VAL A 381 1.43 3.59 -8.97
CA VAL A 381 0.34 4.51 -9.30
C VAL A 381 0.31 4.67 -10.82
N GLU A 382 -0.78 4.27 -11.48
CA GLU A 382 -0.85 4.18 -12.94
C GLU A 382 -1.93 5.08 -13.55
N GLY A 383 -1.62 5.66 -14.70
CA GLY A 383 -2.54 6.37 -15.57
C GLY A 383 -3.22 7.57 -14.91
N LEU A 384 -2.42 8.49 -14.35
CA LEU A 384 -2.88 9.81 -13.95
C LEU A 384 -3.17 10.63 -15.22
N ASP A 385 -4.40 11.14 -15.34
CA ASP A 385 -4.82 12.02 -16.42
C ASP A 385 -5.67 13.16 -15.84
N GLY A 386 -5.25 14.39 -16.06
CA GLY A 386 -5.94 15.58 -15.56
C GLY A 386 -5.57 16.83 -16.33
N ARG A 387 -6.08 17.97 -15.85
CA ARG A 387 -5.82 19.28 -16.46
C ARG A 387 -5.37 20.29 -15.40
N GLY A 388 -4.18 20.84 -15.57
CA GLY A 388 -3.68 21.95 -14.77
C GLY A 388 -3.98 23.31 -15.43
N PRO A 389 -3.64 24.43 -14.75
CA PRO A 389 -3.84 25.79 -15.28
C PRO A 389 -3.17 26.03 -16.64
N HIS A 390 -2.08 25.31 -16.92
CA HIS A 390 -1.27 25.50 -18.13
C HIS A 390 -1.51 24.44 -19.22
N GLY A 391 -2.41 23.46 -19.00
CA GLY A 391 -2.69 22.40 -19.97
C GLY A 391 -2.86 21.01 -19.36
N PRO A 392 -2.95 19.95 -20.19
CA PRO A 392 -3.12 18.58 -19.72
C PRO A 392 -1.87 18.09 -18.96
N ILE A 393 -2.09 17.31 -17.91
CA ILE A 393 -1.05 16.64 -17.12
C ILE A 393 -1.32 15.15 -17.21
N LYS A 394 -0.35 14.38 -17.70
CA LYS A 394 -0.42 12.92 -17.76
C LYS A 394 0.79 12.29 -17.08
N VAL A 395 0.57 11.21 -16.36
CA VAL A 395 1.61 10.32 -15.84
C VAL A 395 1.17 8.88 -16.09
N GLY A 396 1.87 8.18 -16.98
CA GLY A 396 1.57 6.78 -17.29
C GLY A 396 1.79 5.86 -16.08
N ARG A 397 2.90 6.03 -15.36
CA ARG A 397 3.21 5.26 -14.15
C ARG A 397 4.18 6.02 -13.24
N PHE A 398 3.95 5.91 -11.94
CA PHE A 398 4.89 6.23 -10.87
C PHE A 398 5.03 4.99 -9.98
N ALA A 399 6.24 4.61 -9.60
CA ALA A 399 6.46 3.51 -8.66
C ALA A 399 7.55 3.83 -7.63
N LEU A 400 7.32 3.39 -6.39
CA LEU A 400 8.31 3.31 -5.32
C LEU A 400 8.63 1.84 -5.06
N LYS A 401 9.93 1.48 -5.05
CA LYS A 401 10.38 0.09 -4.91
C LYS A 401 10.94 -0.18 -3.52
N SER A 402 10.54 -1.29 -2.91
CA SER A 402 11.02 -1.81 -1.63
C SER A 402 10.95 -0.80 -0.47
N LEU A 403 9.78 -0.20 -0.21
CA LEU A 403 9.61 0.71 0.93
C LEU A 403 9.49 -0.05 2.26
N ASP A 404 10.47 0.10 3.14
CA ASP A 404 10.53 -0.53 4.47
C ASP A 404 9.84 0.33 5.54
N VAL A 405 8.52 0.16 5.66
CA VAL A 405 7.66 0.93 6.57
C VAL A 405 8.01 0.65 8.03
N ALA A 406 8.27 -0.62 8.38
CA ALA A 406 8.61 -0.99 9.75
C ALA A 406 9.94 -0.36 10.19
N ASN A 407 11.00 -0.44 9.37
CA ASN A 407 12.27 0.20 9.72
C ASN A 407 12.21 1.73 9.65
N PHE A 408 11.37 2.30 8.76
CA PHE A 408 11.11 3.74 8.78
C PHE A 408 10.55 4.18 10.14
N MET A 409 9.59 3.44 10.72
CA MET A 409 9.07 3.73 12.06
C MET A 409 10.16 3.61 13.13
N ARG A 410 10.99 2.56 13.09
CA ARG A 410 12.10 2.38 14.06
C ARG A 410 13.12 3.52 14.00
N LEU A 411 13.47 3.95 12.79
CA LEU A 411 14.42 5.05 12.58
C LEU A 411 13.79 6.39 12.98
N SER A 412 12.50 6.61 12.69
CA SER A 412 11.79 7.83 13.08
C SER A 412 11.90 8.13 14.58
N ALA A 413 11.95 7.08 15.42
CA ALA A 413 12.10 7.17 16.88
C ALA A 413 13.49 7.66 17.35
N GLN A 414 14.49 7.63 16.46
CA GLN A 414 15.86 8.04 16.74
C GLN A 414 16.11 9.51 16.36
N PHE A 415 15.26 10.09 15.52
CA PHE A 415 15.33 11.50 15.18
C PHE A 415 14.72 12.34 16.32
N SER A 416 15.51 13.22 16.91
CA SER A 416 14.99 14.31 17.74
C SER A 416 14.41 15.41 16.83
N ALA A 417 13.84 16.47 17.42
CA ALA A 417 13.40 17.65 16.65
C ALA A 417 14.56 18.44 15.98
N GLU A 418 15.79 17.94 16.06
CA GLU A 418 16.96 18.53 15.41
C GLU A 418 17.16 17.97 14.01
N LYS A 419 17.88 18.72 13.18
CA LYS A 419 18.22 18.30 11.82
C LYS A 419 19.04 16.99 11.89
N PRO A 420 18.68 15.95 11.12
CA PRO A 420 19.43 14.70 11.12
C PRO A 420 20.90 14.90 10.76
N SER A 421 21.79 14.18 11.44
CA SER A 421 23.20 14.10 11.06
C SER A 421 23.35 13.47 9.68
N ALA A 422 24.52 13.65 9.04
CA ALA A 422 24.79 13.01 7.75
C ALA A 422 24.65 11.47 7.82
N GLU A 423 25.09 10.86 8.92
CA GLU A 423 24.95 9.42 9.16
C GLU A 423 23.49 8.99 9.29
N GLN A 424 22.68 9.77 10.02
CA GLN A 424 21.25 9.49 10.16
C GLN A 424 20.49 9.67 8.84
N ALA A 425 20.88 10.64 8.02
CA ALA A 425 20.32 10.79 6.67
C ALA A 425 20.70 9.61 5.76
N LEU A 426 21.94 9.12 5.85
CA LEU A 426 22.38 7.91 5.12
C LEU A 426 21.61 6.66 5.54
N ALA A 427 21.23 6.55 6.82
CA ALA A 427 20.44 5.42 7.33
C ALA A 427 19.02 5.33 6.74
N LEU A 428 18.53 6.37 6.05
CA LEU A 428 17.25 6.35 5.34
C LEU A 428 17.35 5.70 3.95
N PHE A 429 18.54 5.62 3.35
CA PHE A 429 18.72 5.06 2.00
C PHE A 429 18.32 3.59 1.88
N PRO A 430 18.59 2.71 2.87
CA PRO A 430 18.14 1.31 2.82
C PRO A 430 16.62 1.11 2.93
N LEU A 431 15.85 2.16 3.23
CA LEU A 431 14.40 2.05 3.40
C LEU A 431 13.62 2.10 2.08
N LEU A 432 14.29 2.37 0.97
CA LEU A 432 13.72 2.44 -0.37
C LEU A 432 14.81 1.96 -1.33
N GLU A 433 14.48 1.22 -2.38
CA GLU A 433 15.49 0.70 -3.34
C GLU A 433 15.32 1.29 -4.74
N GLY A 434 14.29 2.10 -4.97
CA GLY A 434 14.18 2.80 -6.24
C GLY A 434 12.92 3.62 -6.41
N ILE A 435 12.98 4.48 -7.43
CA ILE A 435 11.88 5.27 -7.93
C ILE A 435 11.77 5.09 -9.44
N GLU A 436 10.55 4.99 -9.96
CA GLU A 436 10.28 4.91 -11.39
C GLU A 436 9.17 5.90 -11.78
N LEU A 437 9.35 6.55 -12.92
CA LEU A 437 8.39 7.43 -13.56
C LEU A 437 8.35 7.10 -15.05
N LYS A 438 7.17 6.88 -15.63
CA LYS A 438 6.99 6.59 -17.05
C LYS A 438 5.83 7.37 -17.65
N GLY A 439 5.99 7.74 -18.91
CA GLY A 439 4.94 8.40 -19.70
C GLY A 439 4.42 9.69 -19.06
N VAL A 440 5.31 10.56 -18.57
CA VAL A 440 4.91 11.90 -18.14
C VAL A 440 4.75 12.78 -19.36
N ALA A 441 3.66 13.54 -19.43
CA ALA A 441 3.50 14.63 -20.39
C ALA A 441 2.92 15.85 -19.67
N THR A 442 3.66 16.96 -19.68
CA THR A 442 3.25 18.22 -19.05
C THR A 442 3.65 19.42 -19.91
N PRO A 443 2.85 20.49 -20.01
CA PRO A 443 3.20 21.69 -20.76
C PRO A 443 4.44 22.38 -20.19
N TYR A 444 5.38 22.76 -21.05
CA TYR A 444 6.55 23.55 -20.67
C TYR A 444 6.17 25.03 -20.48
N LYS A 445 6.70 25.63 -19.41
CA LYS A 445 6.29 26.95 -18.88
C LYS A 445 6.20 28.05 -19.94
N SER A 446 7.23 28.18 -20.78
CA SER A 446 7.39 29.31 -21.72
C SER A 446 6.86 29.02 -23.14
N THR A 447 6.85 27.76 -23.56
CA THR A 447 6.53 27.38 -24.96
C THR A 447 5.16 26.75 -25.13
N GLY A 448 4.52 26.28 -24.04
CA GLY A 448 3.28 25.49 -24.10
C GLY A 448 3.44 24.13 -24.77
N LYS A 449 4.61 23.81 -25.31
CA LYS A 449 4.95 22.49 -25.89
C LYS A 449 5.17 21.47 -24.76
N PRO A 450 4.84 20.18 -24.96
CA PRO A 450 4.96 19.18 -23.91
C PRO A 450 6.42 18.82 -23.61
N VAL A 451 6.78 18.78 -22.32
CA VAL A 451 7.90 17.98 -21.80
C VAL A 451 7.40 16.56 -21.61
N ASN A 452 8.15 15.61 -22.16
CA ASN A 452 7.86 14.19 -22.05
C ASN A 452 8.97 13.48 -21.26
N ILE A 453 8.57 12.61 -20.34
CA ILE A 453 9.45 11.64 -19.67
C ILE A 453 8.94 10.27 -20.08
N ASP A 454 9.63 9.62 -21.01
CA ASP A 454 9.25 8.27 -21.45
C ASP A 454 9.55 7.28 -20.32
N VAL A 455 10.75 7.37 -19.76
CA VAL A 455 11.16 6.65 -18.55
C VAL A 455 12.16 7.48 -17.74
N PHE A 456 12.03 7.41 -16.42
CA PHE A 456 13.05 7.81 -15.46
C PHE A 456 13.01 6.76 -14.34
N SER A 457 14.03 5.92 -14.23
CA SER A 457 14.18 4.92 -13.17
C SER A 457 15.51 5.15 -12.49
N LEU A 458 15.50 5.30 -11.17
CA LEU A 458 16.69 5.34 -10.34
C LEU A 458 16.56 4.22 -9.32
N ASP A 459 17.43 3.22 -9.42
CA ASP A 459 17.45 2.03 -8.60
C ASP A 459 18.77 1.98 -7.83
N TRP A 460 18.71 1.66 -6.54
CA TRP A 460 19.89 1.43 -5.71
C TRP A 460 19.65 0.27 -4.76
N GLY A 461 20.72 -0.34 -4.29
CA GLY A 461 20.62 -1.49 -3.40
C GLY A 461 21.99 -2.07 -3.16
N GLN A 462 22.02 -3.24 -2.51
CA GLN A 462 23.24 -3.87 -1.99
C GLN A 462 23.99 -2.89 -1.08
N PHE A 463 23.91 -3.03 0.24
CA PHE A 463 24.46 -2.03 1.14
C PHE A 463 25.74 -2.52 1.81
N VAL A 464 26.74 -1.63 1.87
CA VAL A 464 27.86 -1.73 2.81
C VAL A 464 27.62 -0.71 3.91
N GLY A 465 27.16 -1.20 5.08
CA GLY A 465 26.60 -0.31 6.09
C GLY A 465 25.33 0.35 5.57
N SER A 466 25.31 1.68 5.48
CA SER A 466 24.21 2.48 4.93
C SER A 466 24.45 2.98 3.50
N ILE A 467 25.61 2.70 2.91
CA ILE A 467 25.98 3.20 1.58
C ILE A 467 25.63 2.15 0.53
N PRO A 468 24.84 2.49 -0.51
CA PRO A 468 24.55 1.57 -1.61
C PRO A 468 25.83 1.30 -2.42
N SER A 469 26.08 0.04 -2.68
CA SER A 469 27.19 -0.46 -3.49
C SER A 469 26.75 -0.80 -4.91
N ARG A 470 25.44 -0.73 -5.21
CA ARG A 470 24.85 -0.83 -6.54
C ARG A 470 23.89 0.33 -6.80
N LEU A 471 23.99 0.91 -8.00
CA LEU A 471 23.17 2.02 -8.49
C LEU A 471 22.88 1.82 -9.99
N ARG A 472 21.68 2.19 -10.44
CA ARG A 472 21.33 2.26 -11.86
C ARG A 472 20.37 3.43 -12.12
N LEU A 473 20.69 4.24 -13.13
CA LEU A 473 19.83 5.28 -13.67
C LEU A 473 19.47 4.92 -15.12
N VAL A 474 18.19 4.87 -15.43
CA VAL A 474 17.67 4.81 -16.80
C VAL A 474 16.79 6.04 -17.02
N ALA A 475 17.14 6.89 -17.98
CA ALA A 475 16.41 8.12 -18.26
C ALA A 475 16.23 8.34 -19.75
N LYS A 476 14.98 8.46 -20.19
CA LYS A 476 14.59 8.86 -21.54
C LYS A 476 13.64 10.04 -21.47
N LEU A 477 14.14 11.20 -21.86
CA LEU A 477 13.53 12.51 -21.65
C LEU A 477 13.46 13.25 -22.97
N ALA A 478 12.42 14.05 -23.15
CA ALA A 478 12.31 14.90 -24.31
C ALA A 478 11.64 16.23 -23.96
N ALA A 479 12.32 17.34 -24.21
CA ALA A 479 11.85 18.68 -23.89
C ALA A 479 11.99 19.62 -25.09
N PRO A 480 11.08 20.60 -25.26
CA PRO A 480 11.25 21.64 -26.27
C PRO A 480 12.48 22.50 -25.93
N VAL A 481 13.17 22.98 -26.96
CA VAL A 481 14.22 23.98 -26.81
C VAL A 481 13.57 25.37 -26.61
N ASP A 482 14.02 26.11 -25.61
CA ASP A 482 13.46 27.42 -25.26
C ASP A 482 14.20 28.55 -25.99
N ALA A 483 13.52 29.20 -26.94
CA ALA A 483 14.06 30.34 -27.68
C ALA A 483 14.33 31.57 -26.80
N SER A 484 13.75 31.65 -25.60
CA SER A 484 14.07 32.73 -24.66
C SER A 484 15.38 32.48 -23.90
N ASP A 485 15.92 31.24 -23.89
CA ASP A 485 17.20 30.93 -23.22
C ASP A 485 18.38 31.16 -24.17
N PRO A 486 19.26 32.15 -23.92
CA PRO A 486 20.41 32.43 -24.78
C PRO A 486 21.38 31.25 -24.94
N ARG A 487 21.42 30.33 -23.96
CA ARG A 487 22.28 29.13 -24.00
C ARG A 487 21.78 28.09 -24.99
N GLN A 488 20.50 28.16 -25.36
CA GLN A 488 19.83 27.21 -26.24
C GLN A 488 19.70 27.74 -27.67
N GLN A 489 19.92 29.04 -27.89
CA GLN A 489 19.93 29.66 -29.21
C GLN A 489 20.82 28.96 -30.25
N PRO A 490 22.04 28.49 -29.92
CA PRO A 490 22.86 27.73 -30.87
C PRO A 490 22.17 26.47 -31.42
N LEU A 491 21.35 25.81 -30.61
CA LEU A 491 20.62 24.60 -30.98
C LEU A 491 19.49 24.95 -31.96
N ILE A 492 18.75 26.01 -31.68
CA ILE A 492 17.67 26.51 -32.55
C ILE A 492 18.25 26.95 -33.90
N ALA A 493 19.37 27.68 -33.88
CA ALA A 493 20.08 28.09 -35.10
C ALA A 493 20.57 26.91 -35.95
N ALA A 494 20.68 25.72 -35.35
CA ALA A 494 21.03 24.48 -36.04
C ALA A 494 19.81 23.62 -36.43
N GLY A 495 18.60 24.14 -36.28
CA GLY A 495 17.35 23.43 -36.61
C GLY A 495 16.89 22.44 -35.54
N ILE A 496 17.49 22.46 -34.35
CA ILE A 496 17.10 21.60 -33.22
C ILE A 496 16.06 22.35 -32.38
N ASP A 497 14.79 21.95 -32.51
CA ASP A 497 13.68 22.54 -31.77
C ASP A 497 13.23 21.70 -30.56
N ARG A 498 13.79 20.48 -30.43
CA ARG A 498 13.53 19.53 -29.34
C ARG A 498 14.82 18.83 -28.91
N MET A 499 15.05 18.81 -27.59
CA MET A 499 16.11 18.05 -26.96
C MET A 499 15.57 16.69 -26.54
N VAL A 500 16.20 15.61 -26.98
CA VAL A 500 15.91 14.24 -26.54
C VAL A 500 17.17 13.71 -25.84
N VAL A 501 17.03 13.09 -24.68
CA VAL A 501 18.14 12.50 -23.94
C VAL A 501 17.77 11.06 -23.60
N ASP A 502 18.65 10.11 -23.89
CA ASP A 502 18.56 8.71 -23.48
C ASP A 502 19.84 8.35 -22.71
N ALA A 503 19.71 7.84 -21.49
CA ALA A 503 20.83 7.47 -20.64
C ALA A 503 20.54 6.16 -19.89
N ASP A 504 21.52 5.26 -19.86
CA ASP A 504 21.55 4.05 -19.00
C ASP A 504 22.91 3.98 -18.32
N LEU A 505 22.93 4.34 -17.05
CA LEU A 505 24.12 4.46 -16.22
C LEU A 505 24.02 3.47 -15.06
N GLY A 506 24.97 2.56 -14.94
CA GLY A 506 25.07 1.57 -13.86
C GLY A 506 26.39 1.69 -13.12
N ALA A 507 26.35 1.44 -11.82
CA ALA A 507 27.52 1.30 -10.97
C ALA A 507 27.33 0.12 -10.03
N ALA A 508 28.35 -0.71 -9.85
CA ALA A 508 28.30 -1.85 -8.93
C ALA A 508 29.67 -2.17 -8.34
N TRP A 509 29.71 -2.45 -7.04
CA TRP A 509 30.85 -3.03 -6.36
C TRP A 509 30.61 -4.50 -6.02
N THR A 510 31.64 -5.31 -6.20
CA THR A 510 31.62 -6.74 -5.85
C THR A 510 32.67 -7.01 -4.77
N GLU A 511 32.22 -7.45 -3.60
CA GLU A 511 33.08 -7.66 -2.43
C GLU A 511 34.13 -8.75 -2.66
N ALA A 512 33.73 -9.88 -3.26
CA ALA A 512 34.60 -11.03 -3.50
C ALA A 512 35.83 -10.71 -4.36
N SER A 513 35.65 -9.87 -5.38
CA SER A 513 36.72 -9.44 -6.30
C SER A 513 37.31 -8.07 -5.97
N ARG A 514 36.76 -7.36 -4.97
CA ARG A 514 37.09 -5.96 -4.64
C ARG A 514 37.10 -5.06 -5.88
N SER A 515 36.14 -5.28 -6.79
CA SER A 515 36.06 -4.57 -8.06
C SER A 515 34.84 -3.65 -8.08
N PHE A 516 35.03 -2.41 -8.51
CA PHE A 516 33.94 -1.48 -8.80
C PHE A 516 33.88 -1.22 -10.31
N ALA A 517 32.70 -1.31 -10.89
CA ALA A 517 32.51 -1.09 -12.32
C ALA A 517 31.39 -0.07 -12.56
N LEU A 518 31.61 0.81 -13.54
CA LEU A 518 30.57 1.61 -14.16
C LEU A 518 30.14 0.91 -15.45
N GLU A 519 29.09 0.10 -15.35
CA GLU A 519 28.51 -0.61 -16.49
C GLU A 519 27.01 -0.88 -16.24
N PRO A 520 26.12 -0.58 -17.22
CA PRO A 520 26.41 0.13 -18.48
C PRO A 520 26.70 1.62 -18.25
N VAL A 521 27.44 2.28 -19.16
CA VAL A 521 27.41 3.74 -19.30
C VAL A 521 27.06 4.02 -20.75
N LYS A 522 25.82 4.43 -21.00
CA LYS A 522 25.30 4.78 -22.33
C LYS A 522 24.60 6.12 -22.27
N PHE A 523 24.80 6.94 -23.30
CA PHE A 523 24.23 8.27 -23.44
C PHE A 523 23.97 8.57 -24.92
N ASP A 524 22.76 9.03 -25.25
CA ASP A 524 22.37 9.57 -26.54
C ASP A 524 21.72 10.93 -26.31
N MET A 525 22.12 11.94 -27.07
CA MET A 525 21.56 13.28 -26.98
C MET A 525 21.17 13.81 -28.35
N ALA A 526 19.85 14.01 -28.51
CA ALA A 526 19.18 14.65 -29.63
C ALA A 526 19.57 14.10 -31.01
N GLY A 527 20.05 12.85 -31.06
CA GLY A 527 20.61 12.30 -32.30
C GLY A 527 21.82 13.08 -32.80
N LEU A 528 22.54 13.80 -31.92
CA LEU A 528 23.78 14.54 -32.22
C LEU A 528 25.01 13.75 -31.82
N VAL A 529 24.92 12.97 -30.75
CA VAL A 529 26.02 12.17 -30.23
C VAL A 529 25.47 10.93 -29.53
N LYS A 530 26.15 9.80 -29.75
CA LYS A 530 26.01 8.59 -28.93
C LYS A 530 27.34 8.31 -28.26
N ALA A 531 27.34 8.20 -26.95
CA ALA A 531 28.53 7.87 -26.17
C ALA A 531 28.28 6.64 -25.31
N SER A 532 29.30 5.81 -25.17
CA SER A 532 29.31 4.75 -24.17
C SER A 532 30.68 4.63 -23.52
N ALA A 533 30.70 4.23 -22.26
CA ALA A 533 31.94 3.97 -21.55
C ALA A 533 31.87 2.65 -20.77
N LYS A 534 33.04 2.08 -20.50
CA LYS A 534 33.26 1.03 -19.51
C LYS A 534 34.41 1.48 -18.65
N VAL A 535 34.15 1.65 -17.35
CA VAL A 535 35.16 2.08 -16.38
C VAL A 535 35.19 1.06 -15.27
N SER A 536 36.37 0.59 -14.91
CA SER A 536 36.55 -0.35 -13.81
C SER A 536 37.65 0.14 -12.87
N LEU A 537 37.46 -0.12 -11.59
CA LEU A 537 38.41 0.11 -10.51
C LEU A 537 38.67 -1.21 -9.81
N GLY A 538 39.94 -1.50 -9.55
CA GLY A 538 40.41 -2.67 -8.83
C GLY A 538 40.78 -2.32 -7.39
N ASN A 539 40.86 -3.36 -6.56
CA ASN A 539 41.25 -3.26 -5.15
C ASN A 539 40.45 -2.19 -4.38
N VAL A 540 39.15 -2.11 -4.61
CA VAL A 540 38.25 -1.22 -3.88
C VAL A 540 37.91 -1.87 -2.53
N PRO A 541 38.48 -1.38 -1.41
CA PRO A 541 38.25 -1.96 -0.10
C PRO A 541 36.83 -1.66 0.41
N ARG A 542 36.33 -2.47 1.35
CA ARG A 542 34.99 -2.30 1.93
C ARG A 542 34.87 -0.95 2.65
N GLU A 543 35.97 -0.51 3.25
CA GLU A 543 36.13 0.74 3.99
C GLU A 543 35.98 1.98 3.10
N ALA A 544 36.05 1.84 1.76
CA ALA A 544 35.72 2.92 0.83
C ALA A 544 34.24 3.32 0.89
N PHE A 545 33.38 2.45 1.44
CA PHE A 545 31.96 2.69 1.67
C PHE A 545 31.69 3.03 3.16
N SER A 546 32.51 3.91 3.74
CA SER A 546 32.31 4.43 5.09
C SER A 546 31.59 5.78 5.09
N ALA A 547 30.73 6.01 6.07
CA ALA A 547 30.15 7.32 6.34
C ALA A 547 31.20 8.29 6.94
N ASN A 548 32.30 7.77 7.48
CA ASN A 548 33.42 8.56 7.94
C ASN A 548 34.31 8.97 6.76
N ALA A 549 34.33 10.26 6.44
CA ALA A 549 35.10 10.79 5.31
C ALA A 549 36.60 10.49 5.40
N ALA A 550 37.21 10.48 6.60
CA ALA A 550 38.63 10.21 6.76
C ALA A 550 38.95 8.73 6.49
N GLU A 551 38.10 7.83 6.95
CA GLU A 551 38.22 6.39 6.68
C GLU A 551 38.04 6.08 5.19
N ALA A 552 36.97 6.63 4.58
CA ALA A 552 36.71 6.47 3.15
C ALA A 552 37.86 7.03 2.30
N MET A 553 38.43 8.18 2.66
CA MET A 553 39.61 8.74 1.97
C MET A 553 40.86 7.89 2.15
N GLY A 554 41.11 7.36 3.35
CA GLY A 554 42.23 6.46 3.61
C GLY A 554 42.12 5.15 2.82
N ALA A 555 40.90 4.63 2.70
CA ALA A 555 40.57 3.47 1.89
C ALA A 555 40.69 3.76 0.38
N ALA A 556 40.28 4.95 -0.07
CA ALA A 556 40.37 5.38 -1.47
C ALA A 556 41.81 5.44 -1.99
N ALA A 557 42.81 5.61 -1.12
CA ALA A 557 44.22 5.57 -1.50
C ALA A 557 44.69 4.19 -2.02
N GLN A 558 43.96 3.12 -1.70
CA GLN A 558 44.26 1.75 -2.13
C GLN A 558 43.62 1.39 -3.47
N ILE A 559 42.72 2.23 -3.97
CA ILE A 559 41.97 1.99 -5.21
C ILE A 559 42.91 2.10 -6.40
N GLU A 560 42.87 1.09 -7.27
CA GLU A 560 43.66 1.03 -8.49
C GLU A 560 42.74 1.28 -9.71
N ALA A 561 43.15 2.15 -10.64
CA ALA A 561 42.49 2.26 -11.92
C ALA A 561 42.68 0.94 -12.70
N SER A 562 41.62 0.44 -13.33
CA SER A 562 41.68 -0.69 -14.26
C SER A 562 41.43 -0.20 -15.70
N ALA A 563 41.00 -1.07 -16.60
CA ALA A 563 40.76 -0.69 -17.99
C ALA A 563 39.61 0.32 -18.10
N ILE A 564 39.82 1.33 -18.96
CA ILE A 564 38.83 2.33 -19.33
C ILE A 564 38.62 2.22 -20.84
N GLU A 565 37.38 2.15 -21.27
CA GLU A 565 36.99 2.18 -22.68
C GLU A 565 35.94 3.27 -22.88
N LEU A 566 36.15 4.13 -23.87
CA LEU A 566 35.24 5.19 -24.28
C LEU A 566 34.96 5.02 -25.77
N THR A 567 33.69 5.06 -26.14
CA THR A 567 33.22 5.08 -27.52
C THR A 567 32.33 6.29 -27.71
N VAL A 568 32.59 7.10 -28.73
CA VAL A 568 31.80 8.28 -29.08
C VAL A 568 31.50 8.23 -30.58
N HIS A 569 30.23 8.16 -30.94
CA HIS A 569 29.74 8.22 -32.31
C HIS A 569 29.14 9.60 -32.57
N ASP A 570 29.73 10.33 -33.51
CA ASP A 570 29.25 11.62 -33.97
C ASP A 570 28.04 11.41 -34.88
N LEU A 571 26.95 12.10 -34.57
CA LEU A 571 25.75 12.15 -35.42
C LEU A 571 25.47 13.58 -35.89
N GLY A 572 26.44 14.49 -35.74
CA GLY A 572 26.35 15.91 -36.13
C GLY A 572 26.71 16.91 -35.02
N VAL A 573 27.16 16.44 -33.84
CA VAL A 573 27.58 17.33 -32.74
C VAL A 573 28.84 18.12 -33.11
N ILE A 574 29.75 17.51 -33.88
CA ILE A 574 30.98 18.18 -34.32
C ILE A 574 30.64 19.32 -35.29
N ASP A 575 29.76 19.07 -36.26
CA ASP A 575 29.32 20.08 -37.23
C ASP A 575 28.61 21.25 -36.54
N LEU A 576 27.81 20.96 -35.51
CA LEU A 576 27.18 21.97 -34.67
C LEU A 576 28.22 22.85 -33.95
N ALA A 577 29.22 22.23 -33.33
CA ALA A 577 30.30 22.95 -32.64
C ALA A 577 31.13 23.82 -33.59
N VAL A 578 31.49 23.28 -34.76
CA VAL A 578 32.19 24.01 -35.84
C VAL A 578 31.35 25.19 -36.31
N ALA A 579 30.04 25.01 -36.52
CA ALA A 579 29.15 26.09 -36.94
C ALA A 579 29.02 27.18 -35.88
N GLN A 580 29.02 26.83 -34.60
CA GLN A 580 29.00 27.80 -33.49
C GLN A 580 30.31 28.58 -33.40
N TYR A 581 31.46 27.91 -33.55
CA TYR A 581 32.77 28.56 -33.58
C TYR A 581 32.90 29.50 -34.79
N ALA A 582 32.47 29.06 -35.98
CA ALA A 582 32.43 29.88 -37.19
C ALA A 582 31.64 31.18 -36.97
N ARG A 583 30.46 31.08 -36.33
CA ARG A 583 29.62 32.24 -35.98
C ARG A 583 30.29 33.16 -34.96
N SER A 584 30.95 32.63 -33.94
CA SER A 584 31.58 33.46 -32.90
C SER A 584 32.85 34.16 -33.38
N GLN A 585 33.62 33.53 -34.27
CA GLN A 585 34.85 34.09 -34.84
C GLN A 585 34.62 34.84 -36.16
N ASN A 586 33.38 34.86 -36.67
CA ASN A 586 33.03 35.45 -37.96
C ASN A 586 33.87 34.89 -39.14
N VAL A 587 34.07 33.57 -39.17
CA VAL A 587 34.82 32.85 -40.20
C VAL A 587 33.93 31.82 -40.91
N GLY A 588 34.37 31.31 -42.07
CA GLY A 588 33.70 30.19 -42.74
C GLY A 588 33.80 28.87 -41.96
N ARG A 589 32.88 27.92 -42.21
CA ARG A 589 32.86 26.62 -41.51
C ARG A 589 34.15 25.80 -41.72
N ASP A 590 34.70 25.82 -42.93
CA ASP A 590 35.94 25.09 -43.23
C ASP A 590 37.12 25.71 -42.49
N ALA A 591 37.23 27.05 -42.50
CA ALA A 591 38.24 27.78 -41.73
C ALA A 591 38.10 27.54 -40.22
N ALA A 592 36.86 27.49 -39.69
CA ALA A 592 36.59 27.14 -38.30
C ALA A 592 37.05 25.72 -37.96
N ARG A 593 36.75 24.73 -38.81
CA ARG A 593 37.19 23.34 -38.59
C ARG A 593 38.71 23.24 -38.66
N SER A 594 39.34 23.89 -39.63
CA SER A 594 40.80 23.96 -39.74
C SER A 594 41.43 24.60 -38.50
N ALA A 595 40.89 25.71 -38.00
CA ALA A 595 41.39 26.37 -36.79
C ALA A 595 41.25 25.50 -35.54
N ILE A 596 40.15 24.75 -35.40
CA ILE A 596 39.96 23.77 -34.31
C ILE A 596 41.00 22.65 -34.42
N LEU A 597 41.17 22.08 -35.61
CA LEU A 597 42.17 21.03 -35.86
C LEU A 597 43.60 21.53 -35.62
N GLU A 598 43.93 22.75 -36.01
CA GLU A 598 45.23 23.38 -35.77
C GLU A 598 45.47 23.58 -34.27
N THR A 599 44.45 24.01 -33.52
CA THR A 599 44.53 24.13 -32.06
C THR A 599 44.78 22.76 -31.40
N ILE A 600 44.07 21.72 -31.86
CA ILE A 600 44.25 20.34 -31.35
C ILE A 600 45.62 19.80 -31.70
N LYS A 601 46.14 20.06 -32.91
CA LYS A 601 47.49 19.66 -33.30
C LYS A 601 48.55 20.40 -32.49
N ALA A 602 48.43 21.72 -32.31
CA ALA A 602 49.36 22.50 -31.49
C ALA A 602 49.38 22.03 -30.03
N GLN A 603 48.21 21.72 -29.45
CA GLN A 603 48.12 21.08 -28.13
C GLN A 603 48.68 19.65 -28.14
N GLY A 604 48.41 18.91 -29.20
CA GLY A 604 48.92 17.55 -29.42
C GLY A 604 50.43 17.50 -29.54
N ASP A 605 51.08 18.47 -30.17
CA ASP A 605 52.54 18.56 -30.30
C ASP A 605 53.18 18.93 -28.96
N ALA A 606 52.51 19.77 -28.16
CA ALA A 606 52.91 20.02 -26.78
C ALA A 606 52.82 18.77 -25.89
N ILE A 607 51.90 17.85 -26.17
CA ILE A 607 51.62 16.62 -25.38
C ILE A 607 52.38 15.38 -25.89
N GLY A 608 52.55 15.25 -27.20
CA GLY A 608 52.93 14.03 -27.89
C GLY A 608 54.43 13.83 -28.09
N GLY A 609 55.27 14.80 -27.71
CA GLY A 609 56.70 14.85 -28.05
C GLY A 609 57.57 13.66 -27.62
N SER A 610 57.04 12.68 -26.86
CA SER A 610 57.78 11.50 -26.41
C SER A 610 56.96 10.20 -26.30
N ASN A 611 55.65 10.20 -26.58
CA ASN A 611 54.78 9.03 -26.38
C ASN A 611 54.00 8.65 -27.67
N PRO A 612 54.34 7.53 -28.34
CA PRO A 612 53.70 7.13 -29.60
C PRO A 612 52.20 6.84 -29.45
N ASP A 613 51.77 6.38 -28.27
CA ASP A 613 50.37 6.10 -27.97
C ASP A 613 49.57 7.42 -27.85
N ALA A 614 50.18 8.49 -27.34
CA ALA A 614 49.56 9.82 -27.30
C ALA A 614 49.43 10.41 -28.71
N THR A 615 50.45 10.25 -29.57
CA THR A 615 50.37 10.64 -30.98
C THR A 615 49.24 9.90 -31.72
N ALA A 616 49.07 8.61 -31.46
CA ALA A 616 47.98 7.82 -32.04
C ALA A 616 46.59 8.33 -31.59
N LEU A 617 46.44 8.67 -30.32
CA LEU A 617 45.21 9.29 -29.79
C LEU A 617 44.88 10.63 -30.46
N ILE A 618 45.85 11.54 -30.54
CA ILE A 618 45.67 12.85 -31.20
C ILE A 618 45.32 12.68 -32.69
N THR A 619 45.94 11.70 -33.35
CA THR A 619 45.62 11.35 -34.75
C THR A 619 44.18 10.86 -34.88
N ALA A 620 43.72 9.97 -34.00
CA ALA A 620 42.35 9.48 -34.00
C ALA A 620 41.33 10.60 -33.73
N ILE A 621 41.59 11.47 -32.74
CA ILE A 621 40.74 12.65 -32.45
C ILE A 621 40.70 13.59 -33.65
N SER A 622 41.84 13.86 -34.29
CA SER A 622 41.90 14.71 -35.48
C SER A 622 41.05 14.14 -36.63
N ARG A 623 41.16 12.83 -36.91
CA ARG A 623 40.35 12.15 -37.93
C ARG A 623 38.86 12.20 -37.62
N PHE A 624 38.49 11.99 -36.35
CA PHE A 624 37.11 12.05 -35.88
C PHE A 624 36.49 13.44 -36.09
N ILE A 625 37.27 14.52 -35.89
CA ILE A 625 36.81 15.89 -36.13
C ILE A 625 36.84 16.24 -37.62
N GLU A 626 37.78 15.70 -38.38
CA GLU A 626 37.92 15.96 -39.82
C GLU A 626 36.79 15.32 -40.64
N THR A 627 36.37 14.10 -40.28
CA THR A 627 35.35 13.34 -41.00
C THR A 627 34.05 13.24 -40.19
N PRO A 628 32.97 13.95 -40.58
CA PRO A 628 31.68 13.87 -39.90
C PRO A 628 31.12 12.45 -39.86
N GLY A 629 30.38 12.12 -38.81
CA GLY A 629 29.67 10.82 -38.71
C GLY A 629 30.54 9.63 -38.29
N GLN A 630 31.81 9.85 -37.91
CA GLN A 630 32.68 8.78 -37.45
C GLN A 630 32.37 8.34 -36.01
N THR A 631 32.87 7.16 -35.67
CA THR A 631 32.97 6.65 -34.29
C THR A 631 34.42 6.72 -33.83
N LEU A 632 34.67 7.41 -32.72
CA LEU A 632 35.94 7.39 -31.99
C LEU A 632 35.88 6.33 -30.88
N VAL A 633 36.82 5.39 -30.89
CA VAL A 633 37.00 4.41 -29.81
C VAL A 633 38.35 4.67 -29.16
N VAL A 634 38.37 4.86 -27.83
CA VAL A 634 39.57 5.06 -27.02
C VAL A 634 39.57 4.04 -25.88
N LYS A 635 40.62 3.23 -25.80
CA LYS A 635 40.86 2.28 -24.73
C LYS A 635 42.16 2.60 -24.01
N LEU A 636 42.07 2.76 -22.70
CA LEU A 636 43.18 3.04 -21.80
C LEU A 636 43.37 1.81 -20.91
N THR A 637 44.55 1.20 -21.00
CA THR A 637 44.93 0.06 -20.14
C THR A 637 46.14 0.46 -19.29
N PRO A 638 46.06 0.46 -17.95
CA PRO A 638 47.20 0.79 -17.10
C PRO A 638 48.42 -0.09 -17.43
N ARG A 639 49.61 0.50 -17.56
CA ARG A 639 50.86 -0.24 -17.81
C ARG A 639 51.40 -0.94 -16.56
N ALA A 640 51.05 -0.43 -15.39
CA ALA A 640 51.40 -0.94 -14.07
C ALA A 640 50.25 -0.66 -13.10
N LYS A 641 50.41 -1.05 -11.83
CA LYS A 641 49.50 -0.62 -10.75
C LYS A 641 49.39 0.90 -10.76
N ALA A 642 48.18 1.40 -10.91
CA ALA A 642 47.94 2.82 -11.08
C ALA A 642 46.97 3.31 -10.01
N PRO A 643 47.47 3.84 -8.87
CA PRO A 643 46.62 4.35 -7.80
C PRO A 643 45.70 5.46 -8.34
N ALA A 644 44.39 5.28 -8.20
CA ALA A 644 43.39 6.12 -8.85
C ALA A 644 43.49 7.59 -8.40
N LEU A 645 43.69 7.83 -7.09
CA LEU A 645 43.87 9.19 -6.57
C LEU A 645 45.13 9.88 -7.11
N GLN A 646 46.23 9.14 -7.24
CA GLN A 646 47.47 9.67 -7.81
C GLN A 646 47.28 10.02 -9.29
N LEU A 647 46.60 9.15 -10.05
CA LEU A 647 46.25 9.43 -11.44
C LEU A 647 45.35 10.66 -11.58
N MET A 648 44.35 10.83 -10.72
CA MET A 648 43.47 12.00 -10.73
C MET A 648 44.20 13.30 -10.39
N GLN A 649 45.16 13.25 -9.46
CA GLN A 649 46.01 14.40 -9.15
C GLN A 649 46.95 14.70 -10.32
N LEU A 650 47.59 13.68 -10.87
CA LEU A 650 48.49 13.80 -12.00
C LEU A 650 47.76 14.39 -13.22
N LEU A 651 46.53 13.95 -13.50
CA LEU A 651 45.69 14.51 -14.58
C LEU A 651 45.41 16.01 -14.41
N LYS A 652 45.40 16.55 -13.19
CA LYS A 652 45.18 17.98 -12.93
C LYS A 652 46.44 18.82 -13.08
N ILE A 653 47.59 18.29 -12.68
CA ILE A 653 48.87 19.03 -12.63
C ILE A 653 49.72 18.81 -13.88
N ASP A 654 49.68 17.60 -14.44
CA ASP A 654 50.43 17.16 -15.62
C ASP A 654 49.67 16.03 -16.34
N PRO A 655 48.66 16.39 -17.17
CA PRO A 655 47.89 15.43 -17.95
C PRO A 655 48.75 14.50 -18.83
N GLN A 656 49.92 14.96 -19.27
CA GLN A 656 50.80 14.20 -20.17
C GLN A 656 51.41 13.01 -19.44
N SER A 657 51.96 13.27 -18.25
CA SER A 657 52.48 12.23 -17.37
C SER A 657 51.40 11.25 -16.92
N ALA A 658 50.15 11.70 -16.75
CA ALA A 658 49.02 10.83 -16.44
C ALA A 658 48.70 9.88 -17.60
N LEU A 659 48.62 10.39 -18.83
CA LEU A 659 48.38 9.58 -20.03
C LEU A 659 49.50 8.57 -20.30
N ALA A 660 50.76 8.93 -19.98
CA ALA A 660 51.91 8.02 -20.11
C ALA A 660 51.81 6.75 -19.24
N GLN A 661 51.02 6.78 -18.15
CA GLN A 661 50.78 5.61 -17.31
C GLN A 661 49.92 4.53 -17.99
N PHE A 662 49.31 4.86 -19.13
CA PHE A 662 48.43 3.97 -19.87
C PHE A 662 49.05 3.57 -21.22
N ARG A 663 48.71 2.34 -21.64
CA ARG A 663 48.69 1.97 -23.05
C ARG A 663 47.40 2.53 -23.64
N ILE A 664 47.53 3.30 -24.72
CA ILE A 664 46.39 3.97 -25.37
C ILE A 664 46.17 3.32 -26.73
N GLU A 665 44.98 2.77 -26.93
CA GLU A 665 44.52 2.27 -28.21
C GLU A 665 43.39 3.19 -28.67
N ALA A 666 43.60 3.90 -29.78
CA ALA A 666 42.62 4.82 -30.32
C ALA A 666 42.36 4.51 -31.80
N SER A 667 41.10 4.50 -32.22
CA SER A 667 40.72 4.23 -33.60
C SER A 667 39.48 5.01 -34.00
N THR A 668 39.33 5.22 -35.32
CA THR A 668 38.13 5.78 -35.92
C THR A 668 37.57 4.86 -36.99
N GLY A 669 36.24 4.79 -37.09
CA GLY A 669 35.51 3.95 -38.06
C GLY A 669 34.10 4.46 -38.32
N LEU A 670 33.48 4.01 -39.43
CA LEU A 670 32.08 4.26 -39.77
C LEU A 670 31.14 3.31 -39.02
#